data_AF-A0A938GT46-F1
#
_entry.id   AF-A0A938GT46-F1
#
_cell.length_a   1.000
_cell.length_b   1.000
_cell.length_c   1.000
_cell.angle_alpha   90.00
_cell.angle_beta   90.00
_cell.angle_gamma   90.00
#
_symmetry.space_group_name_H-M   'P 1'
#
loop_
_entity.id
_entity.type
_entity.pdbx_description
1 polymer ?
#
loop_
_entity_poly.entity_id
_entity_poly.type
_entity_poly.pdbx_seq_one_letter_code
_entity_poly.pdbx_strand_id
1 'polypeptide(L)'
;MPEPTPPATPALPLVRQCRPGSLRPLLAPGGKETYFSPDIQRMLFAADEPIARFLPPAKFAMPDRQERAQDGRVAQVTYTVPDEILKTATPLTTLIKAEVDAFADAVALFLAKARPDAKGVPPYIRQCRQDFRLPDPEIDPSAYWVYGPEFDRRLLILWGCEPQASAALPLEKIIEKLRAREMSWRDVQDLALKLALQPGEPLARFLAPRAAEGGLVVDRVNVAAKKLRRLKTLPPAEWRAFEAAAKAYYAKAHPDAAGIAPFEKEVRAAFTLPSLEKVPGDFYLHGSKLVIALDTWQQEVTLSATDDARLQLPPPVAAPSGPAAAVAIGGATVSAQLKVRQQPAWVAYAKIAAAIAVVAGAGVGTWWALRPPPMLALVETQTTDDRTVVLTFTAPVAAATLQPKAAPPGGTAEDPFTFHDNKLKIASRTLSVGAPQRVVLQVEGRMVDGEKYGIAIKNLSAPKGRPIAPSNAEFTFNDRLAPKLDKLSAGGKTKKNLLLVFTKPIKEETLTPARFAIYPVDGGQRGKRLNAVGAELDKEDKTGLTVMLEASDDFVGGKTYVIDITGVTDRAVKANPVDEKTAQNREFTYVNLLPPRLSEVVASGGRFTIDLIFNTPVDAKLAQDEANYTLSDAEKKPLRLLKGGIKIDDAGTTVSLKLESQRLSAGQHQLAVGKMADRQGNTTTAAIERPFAFNDASDRNAPKVKSVEGTKPTVTR
;
A
#
# COMPACT_ATOMS: atom_id res chain seq x y z
N MET A 1 -26.45 -34.71 -34.92
CA MET A 1 -25.12 -35.34 -34.89
C MET A 1 -24.98 -36.02 -33.54
N PRO A 2 -24.49 -37.26 -33.46
CA PRO A 2 -24.24 -37.91 -32.18
C PRO A 2 -23.11 -37.14 -31.44
N GLU A 3 -23.26 -36.96 -30.13
CA GLU A 3 -22.20 -36.39 -29.28
C GLU A 3 -20.91 -37.22 -29.44
N PRO A 4 -19.74 -36.57 -29.56
CA PRO A 4 -18.47 -37.27 -29.58
C PRO A 4 -18.29 -38.01 -28.25
N THR A 5 -18.06 -39.31 -28.35
CA THR A 5 -17.74 -40.19 -27.21
C THR A 5 -16.53 -39.62 -26.47
N PRO A 6 -16.57 -39.47 -25.13
CA PRO A 6 -15.43 -38.95 -24.39
C PRO A 6 -14.19 -39.84 -24.63
N PRO A 7 -13.00 -39.27 -24.82
CA PRO A 7 -11.79 -40.04 -25.04
C PRO A 7 -11.52 -40.94 -23.83
N ALA A 8 -11.22 -42.21 -24.09
CA ALA A 8 -10.82 -43.17 -23.07
C ALA A 8 -9.62 -42.65 -22.27
N THR A 9 -9.62 -42.90 -20.96
CA THR A 9 -8.49 -42.60 -20.06
C THR A 9 -7.20 -43.20 -20.67
N PRO A 10 -6.14 -42.39 -20.91
CA PRO A 10 -4.95 -42.89 -21.58
C PRO A 10 -4.27 -43.97 -20.74
N ALA A 11 -3.99 -45.13 -21.37
CA ALA A 11 -3.22 -46.19 -20.76
C ALA A 11 -1.74 -45.76 -20.59
N LEU A 12 -1.16 -46.12 -19.46
CA LEU A 12 0.23 -45.90 -19.08
C LEU A 12 1.20 -46.79 -19.88
N PRO A 13 2.41 -46.32 -20.27
CA PRO A 13 2.92 -44.93 -20.20
C PRO A 13 2.29 -44.00 -21.24
N LEU A 14 2.36 -42.67 -21.02
CA LEU A 14 2.06 -41.69 -22.07
C LEU A 14 3.08 -41.88 -23.21
N VAL A 15 2.64 -42.55 -24.28
CA VAL A 15 3.43 -42.84 -25.46
C VAL A 15 2.82 -42.11 -26.64
N ARG A 16 3.65 -41.33 -27.34
CA ARG A 16 3.28 -40.75 -28.64
C ARG A 16 3.95 -41.55 -29.74
N GLN A 17 3.14 -42.23 -30.57
CA GLN A 17 3.62 -43.03 -31.70
C GLN A 17 3.89 -42.13 -32.92
N CYS A 18 5.11 -42.18 -33.45
CA CYS A 18 5.59 -41.43 -34.61
C CYS A 18 5.40 -42.21 -35.92
N ARG A 19 4.13 -42.45 -36.32
CA ARG A 19 3.81 -43.20 -37.56
C ARG A 19 4.46 -42.53 -38.78
N PRO A 20 4.93 -43.30 -39.78
CA PRO A 20 5.42 -42.72 -41.04
C PRO A 20 4.37 -41.76 -41.62
N GLY A 21 4.74 -40.49 -41.82
CA GLY A 21 3.81 -39.44 -42.28
C GLY A 21 3.06 -38.67 -41.17
N SER A 22 3.35 -38.94 -39.89
CA SER A 22 2.80 -38.21 -38.74
C SER A 22 3.93 -37.52 -37.95
N LEU A 23 4.17 -37.90 -36.69
CA LEU A 23 5.12 -37.22 -35.82
C LEU A 23 6.59 -37.47 -36.21
N ARG A 24 7.41 -36.42 -36.25
CA ARG A 24 8.88 -36.48 -36.39
C ARG A 24 9.54 -35.94 -35.12
N PRO A 25 10.69 -36.49 -34.69
CA PRO A 25 11.41 -35.94 -33.54
C PRO A 25 11.88 -34.52 -33.84
N LEU A 26 11.81 -33.64 -32.84
CA LEU A 26 12.31 -32.27 -32.93
C LEU A 26 13.84 -32.30 -33.10
N LEU A 27 14.31 -31.74 -34.20
CA LEU A 27 15.74 -31.70 -34.55
C LEU A 27 16.41 -30.47 -33.93
N ALA A 28 17.61 -30.67 -33.40
CA ALA A 28 18.48 -29.60 -32.91
C ALA A 28 19.08 -28.79 -34.09
N PRO A 29 19.63 -27.59 -33.83
CA PRO A 29 20.30 -26.79 -34.85
C PRO A 29 21.34 -27.61 -35.63
N GLY A 30 21.28 -27.52 -36.96
CA GLY A 30 22.13 -28.30 -37.88
C GLY A 30 21.59 -29.68 -38.24
N GLY A 31 20.44 -30.12 -37.69
CA GLY A 31 19.68 -31.29 -38.15
C GLY A 31 20.32 -32.66 -37.89
N LYS A 32 21.50 -32.71 -37.26
CA LYS A 32 22.22 -33.96 -36.98
C LYS A 32 21.80 -34.63 -35.67
N GLU A 33 21.36 -33.84 -34.70
CA GLU A 33 20.93 -34.30 -33.39
C GLU A 33 19.44 -34.00 -33.17
N THR A 34 18.86 -34.66 -32.17
CA THR A 34 17.49 -34.38 -31.71
C THR A 34 17.57 -33.73 -30.33
N TYR A 35 16.52 -33.01 -29.91
CA TYR A 35 16.45 -32.49 -28.53
C TYR A 35 16.35 -33.60 -27.46
N PHE A 36 16.33 -34.87 -27.86
CA PHE A 36 16.44 -36.02 -26.97
C PHE A 36 17.88 -36.44 -26.68
N SER A 37 18.89 -35.77 -27.26
CA SER A 37 20.28 -36.05 -26.90
C SER A 37 20.53 -35.69 -25.43
N PRO A 38 21.34 -36.49 -24.68
CA PRO A 38 21.55 -36.26 -23.25
C PRO A 38 22.04 -34.85 -22.91
N ASP A 39 22.89 -34.27 -23.75
CA ASP A 39 23.45 -32.94 -23.51
C ASP A 39 22.43 -31.82 -23.70
N ILE A 40 21.52 -31.94 -24.67
CA ILE A 40 20.43 -30.97 -24.86
C ILE A 40 19.35 -31.15 -23.79
N GLN A 41 19.09 -32.37 -23.32
CA GLN A 41 18.15 -32.58 -22.21
C GLN A 41 18.66 -32.00 -20.89
N ARG A 42 19.97 -32.04 -20.62
CA ARG A 42 20.55 -31.35 -19.46
C ARG A 42 20.28 -29.84 -19.46
N MET A 43 20.16 -29.23 -20.64
CA MET A 43 19.79 -27.82 -20.77
C MET A 43 18.32 -27.56 -20.40
N LEU A 44 17.39 -28.44 -20.81
CA LEU A 44 15.95 -28.28 -20.53
C LEU A 44 15.59 -28.60 -19.07
N PHE A 45 16.30 -29.55 -18.45
CA PHE A 45 15.99 -30.09 -17.12
C PHE A 45 17.05 -29.77 -16.06
N ALA A 46 17.81 -28.69 -16.26
CA ALA A 46 18.71 -28.19 -15.22
C ALA A 46 17.90 -27.74 -13.98
N ALA A 47 18.49 -27.87 -12.79
CA ALA A 47 17.80 -27.56 -11.53
C ALA A 47 17.34 -26.09 -11.43
N ASP A 48 17.99 -25.19 -12.16
CA ASP A 48 17.71 -23.77 -12.24
C ASP A 48 16.90 -23.39 -13.50
N GLU A 49 16.25 -24.36 -14.16
CA GLU A 49 15.48 -24.14 -15.37
C GLU A 49 13.97 -24.25 -15.13
N PRO A 50 13.24 -23.12 -14.98
CA PRO A 50 11.82 -23.14 -14.64
C PRO A 50 10.94 -23.77 -15.72
N ILE A 51 11.39 -23.78 -16.98
CA ILE A 51 10.63 -24.38 -18.10
C ILE A 51 10.43 -25.89 -17.91
N ALA A 52 11.34 -26.55 -17.18
CA ALA A 52 11.29 -27.98 -16.88
C ALA A 52 9.99 -28.38 -16.17
N ARG A 53 9.37 -27.46 -15.43
CA ARG A 53 8.09 -27.71 -14.73
C ARG A 53 6.94 -28.04 -15.69
N PHE A 54 6.98 -27.51 -16.91
CA PHE A 54 5.92 -27.65 -17.91
C PHE A 54 6.16 -28.80 -18.88
N LEU A 55 7.37 -29.34 -18.90
CA LEU A 55 7.82 -30.32 -19.88
C LEU A 55 8.15 -31.61 -19.11
N PRO A 56 7.50 -32.75 -19.41
CA PRO A 56 7.92 -34.00 -18.81
C PRO A 56 9.21 -34.52 -19.46
N PRO A 57 10.13 -35.16 -18.71
CA PRO A 57 11.26 -35.86 -19.31
C PRO A 57 10.79 -36.86 -20.35
N ALA A 58 11.46 -36.91 -21.50
CA ALA A 58 11.03 -37.69 -22.66
C ALA A 58 12.17 -38.50 -23.24
N LYS A 59 11.90 -39.69 -23.76
CA LYS A 59 12.90 -40.52 -24.47
C LYS A 59 12.37 -40.87 -25.84
N PHE A 60 13.21 -40.70 -26.85
CA PHE A 60 12.92 -41.14 -28.21
C PHE A 60 13.52 -42.53 -28.45
N ALA A 61 12.67 -43.47 -28.87
CA ALA A 61 13.07 -44.81 -29.24
C ALA A 61 12.78 -45.05 -30.73
N MET A 62 13.84 -45.33 -31.49
CA MET A 62 13.71 -45.91 -32.83
C MET A 62 13.68 -47.44 -32.68
N PRO A 63 12.63 -48.13 -33.16
CA PRO A 63 12.64 -49.59 -33.23
C PRO A 63 13.74 -50.05 -34.19
N ASP A 64 14.40 -51.16 -33.85
CA ASP A 64 15.42 -51.76 -34.70
C ASP A 64 14.83 -52.19 -36.05
N ARG A 65 15.70 -52.30 -37.07
CA ARG A 65 15.28 -52.64 -38.44
C ARG A 65 14.50 -53.97 -38.51
N GLN A 66 14.82 -54.92 -37.63
CA GLN A 66 14.11 -56.20 -37.51
C GLN A 66 12.74 -56.04 -36.84
N GLU A 67 12.65 -55.27 -35.74
CA GLU A 67 11.38 -55.01 -35.05
C GLU A 67 10.38 -54.24 -35.94
N ARG A 68 10.89 -53.31 -36.76
CA ARG A 68 10.06 -52.57 -37.73
C ARG A 68 9.49 -53.50 -38.83
N ALA A 69 10.23 -54.54 -39.20
CA ALA A 69 9.84 -55.48 -40.25
C ALA A 69 8.88 -56.59 -39.76
N GLN A 70 9.01 -57.03 -38.51
CA GLN A 70 8.22 -58.13 -37.94
C GLN A 70 6.97 -57.68 -37.17
N ASP A 71 7.09 -56.65 -36.30
CA ASP A 71 6.01 -56.26 -35.38
C ASP A 71 5.26 -54.99 -35.83
N GLY A 72 5.65 -54.39 -36.96
CA GLY A 72 5.12 -53.10 -37.39
C GLY A 72 5.40 -51.96 -36.39
N ARG A 73 6.40 -52.12 -35.51
CA ARG A 73 6.73 -51.12 -34.49
C ARG A 73 7.19 -49.82 -35.12
N VAL A 74 6.72 -48.75 -34.53
CA VAL A 74 6.89 -47.38 -35.00
C VAL A 74 7.82 -46.64 -34.04
N ALA A 75 8.57 -45.64 -34.53
CA ALA A 75 9.30 -44.75 -33.64
C ALA A 75 8.35 -44.14 -32.60
N GLN A 76 8.80 -43.94 -31.37
CA GLN A 76 7.93 -43.46 -30.30
C GLN A 76 8.68 -42.54 -29.34
N VAL A 77 7.94 -41.60 -28.76
CA VAL A 77 8.40 -40.81 -27.62
C VAL A 77 7.65 -41.26 -26.37
N THR A 78 8.41 -41.68 -25.37
CA THR A 78 7.90 -42.10 -24.07
C THR A 78 8.19 -41.00 -23.06
N TYR A 79 7.15 -40.52 -22.37
CA TYR A 79 7.27 -39.48 -21.35
C TYR A 79 7.30 -40.13 -19.96
N THR A 80 8.18 -39.63 -19.11
CA THR A 80 8.25 -40.03 -17.69
C THR A 80 7.42 -39.04 -16.89
N VAL A 81 6.19 -39.43 -16.55
CA VAL A 81 5.24 -38.62 -15.79
C VAL A 81 4.84 -39.39 -14.54
N PRO A 82 4.90 -38.79 -13.33
CA PRO A 82 4.43 -39.44 -12.12
C PRO A 82 2.95 -39.87 -12.22
N ASP A 83 2.61 -41.03 -11.66
CA ASP A 83 1.25 -41.57 -11.68
C ASP A 83 0.21 -40.61 -11.08
N GLU A 84 0.60 -39.80 -10.09
CA GLU A 84 -0.26 -38.80 -9.46
C GLU A 84 -0.74 -37.72 -10.44
N ILE A 85 0.16 -37.31 -11.35
CA ILE A 85 -0.16 -36.36 -12.41
C ILE A 85 -1.15 -37.00 -13.38
N LEU A 86 -0.89 -38.25 -13.80
CA LEU A 86 -1.71 -38.95 -14.79
C LEU A 86 -3.13 -39.24 -14.32
N LYS A 87 -3.33 -39.49 -13.03
CA LYS A 87 -4.66 -39.69 -12.43
C LYS A 87 -5.58 -38.47 -12.58
N THR A 88 -5.01 -37.28 -12.74
CA THR A 88 -5.75 -36.01 -12.81
C THR A 88 -5.56 -35.29 -14.15
N ALA A 89 -4.69 -35.81 -15.02
CA ALA A 89 -4.37 -35.20 -16.30
C ALA A 89 -5.56 -35.31 -17.26
N THR A 90 -6.01 -34.16 -17.76
CA THR A 90 -7.03 -34.04 -18.78
C THR A 90 -6.53 -33.17 -19.93
N PRO A 91 -7.03 -33.36 -21.18
CA PRO A 91 -6.70 -32.46 -22.28
C PRO A 91 -6.96 -31.00 -21.94
N LEU A 92 -6.08 -30.10 -22.37
CA LEU A 92 -6.19 -28.67 -22.13
C LEU A 92 -7.45 -28.10 -22.79
N THR A 93 -8.36 -27.57 -21.99
CA THR A 93 -9.51 -26.78 -22.46
C THR A 93 -9.28 -25.29 -22.19
N THR A 94 -9.06 -24.93 -20.93
CA THR A 94 -8.79 -23.57 -20.47
C THR A 94 -7.69 -23.53 -19.41
N LEU A 95 -7.03 -22.38 -19.28
CA LEU A 95 -6.00 -22.11 -18.27
C LEU A 95 -6.28 -20.82 -17.53
N ILE A 96 -5.86 -20.75 -16.28
CA ILE A 96 -5.90 -19.49 -15.55
C ILE A 96 -4.72 -18.61 -15.96
N LYS A 97 -4.88 -17.29 -15.82
CA LYS A 97 -3.86 -16.34 -16.25
C LYS A 97 -2.55 -16.50 -15.49
N ALA A 98 -2.55 -16.78 -14.18
CA ALA A 98 -1.30 -16.99 -13.44
C ALA A 98 -0.49 -18.18 -13.94
N GLU A 99 -1.12 -19.24 -14.47
CA GLU A 99 -0.38 -20.39 -15.02
C GLU A 99 0.21 -20.06 -16.40
N VAL A 100 -0.50 -19.26 -17.21
CA VAL A 100 0.01 -18.73 -18.48
C VAL A 100 1.16 -17.76 -18.24
N ASP A 101 1.03 -16.86 -17.27
CA ASP A 101 2.08 -15.92 -16.87
C ASP A 101 3.30 -16.67 -16.29
N ALA A 102 3.10 -17.70 -15.46
CA ALA A 102 4.18 -18.54 -14.97
C ALA A 102 4.94 -19.27 -16.10
N PHE A 103 4.23 -19.73 -17.13
CA PHE A 103 4.86 -20.29 -18.32
C PHE A 103 5.63 -19.21 -19.10
N ALA A 104 5.05 -18.02 -19.26
CA ALA A 104 5.70 -16.90 -19.95
C ALA A 104 6.98 -16.44 -19.24
N ASP A 105 6.97 -16.37 -17.90
CA ASP A 105 8.13 -16.05 -17.08
C ASP A 105 9.22 -17.13 -17.22
N ALA A 106 8.83 -18.40 -17.21
CA ALA A 106 9.75 -19.51 -17.43
C ALA A 106 10.40 -19.46 -18.83
N VAL A 107 9.62 -19.13 -19.86
CA VAL A 107 10.10 -18.92 -21.23
C VAL A 107 11.05 -17.71 -21.30
N ALA A 108 10.72 -16.60 -20.66
CA ALA A 108 11.55 -15.40 -20.65
C ALA A 108 12.92 -15.67 -20.01
N LEU A 109 12.96 -16.40 -18.89
CA LEU A 109 14.20 -16.84 -18.25
C LEU A 109 14.98 -17.82 -19.13
N PHE A 110 14.29 -18.77 -19.76
CA PHE A 110 14.88 -19.76 -20.66
C PHE A 110 15.57 -19.08 -21.86
N LEU A 111 14.91 -18.09 -22.48
CA LEU A 111 15.41 -17.35 -23.63
C LEU A 111 16.44 -16.28 -23.26
N ALA A 112 16.43 -15.75 -22.04
CA ALA A 112 17.50 -14.87 -21.56
C ALA A 112 18.86 -15.57 -21.60
N LYS A 113 18.90 -16.88 -21.31
CA LYS A 113 20.11 -17.73 -21.42
C LYS A 113 20.51 -18.03 -22.88
N ALA A 114 19.66 -17.72 -23.87
CA ALA A 114 19.96 -17.87 -25.30
C ALA A 114 20.69 -16.66 -25.90
N ARG A 115 20.76 -15.52 -25.19
CA ARG A 115 21.32 -14.29 -25.74
C ARG A 115 22.84 -14.39 -26.00
N PRO A 116 23.38 -13.68 -27.01
CA PRO A 116 24.80 -13.73 -27.35
C PRO A 116 25.77 -13.33 -26.21
N ASP A 117 25.28 -12.59 -25.22
CA ASP A 117 26.02 -12.09 -24.05
C ASP A 117 25.83 -12.95 -22.78
N ALA A 118 25.02 -14.01 -22.84
CA ALA A 118 24.78 -14.90 -21.70
C ALA A 118 26.08 -15.59 -21.25
N LYS A 119 26.53 -15.29 -20.02
CA LYS A 119 27.75 -15.86 -19.43
C LYS A 119 27.56 -17.34 -19.09
N GLY A 120 28.58 -18.15 -19.34
CA GLY A 120 28.61 -19.56 -18.93
C GLY A 120 27.79 -20.53 -19.79
N VAL A 121 27.16 -20.05 -20.87
CA VAL A 121 26.38 -20.91 -21.79
C VAL A 121 27.13 -21.09 -23.12
N PRO A 122 27.48 -22.33 -23.52
CA PRO A 122 28.17 -22.57 -24.78
C PRO A 122 27.37 -22.08 -26.02
N PRO A 123 28.03 -21.61 -27.10
CA PRO A 123 27.35 -21.09 -28.29
C PRO A 123 26.31 -22.05 -28.89
N TYR A 124 26.64 -23.34 -28.99
CA TYR A 124 25.71 -24.35 -29.50
C TYR A 124 24.44 -24.48 -28.62
N ILE A 125 24.59 -24.45 -27.30
CA ILE A 125 23.46 -24.52 -26.36
C ILE A 125 22.60 -23.26 -26.45
N ARG A 126 23.21 -22.08 -26.65
CA ARG A 126 22.46 -20.84 -26.90
C ARG A 126 21.59 -20.94 -28.14
N GLN A 127 22.15 -21.47 -29.23
CA GLN A 127 21.39 -21.72 -30.46
C GLN A 127 20.26 -22.73 -30.21
N CYS A 128 20.52 -23.81 -29.47
CA CYS A 128 19.48 -24.79 -29.11
C CYS A 128 18.34 -24.15 -28.31
N ARG A 129 18.62 -23.20 -27.41
CA ARG A 129 17.56 -22.46 -26.69
C ARG A 129 16.75 -21.58 -27.63
N GLN A 130 17.44 -20.84 -28.51
CA GLN A 130 16.81 -19.94 -29.48
C GLN A 130 15.94 -20.69 -30.50
N ASP A 131 16.34 -21.89 -30.88
CA ASP A 131 15.65 -22.73 -31.87
C ASP A 131 14.69 -23.75 -31.24
N PHE A 132 14.52 -23.76 -29.91
CA PHE A 132 13.58 -24.66 -29.27
C PHE A 132 12.14 -24.27 -29.64
N ARG A 133 11.32 -25.27 -29.96
CA ARG A 133 9.94 -25.12 -30.42
C ARG A 133 9.04 -26.10 -29.68
N LEU A 134 7.77 -25.76 -29.54
CA LEU A 134 6.73 -26.66 -29.01
C LEU A 134 5.61 -26.86 -30.04
N PRO A 135 4.85 -27.96 -29.97
CA PRO A 135 3.75 -28.21 -30.89
C PRO A 135 2.72 -27.06 -30.89
N ASP A 136 2.18 -26.68 -32.04
CA ASP A 136 1.08 -25.71 -32.07
C ASP A 136 -0.18 -26.31 -31.41
N PRO A 137 -0.76 -25.69 -30.36
CA PRO A 137 -1.96 -26.20 -29.69
C PRO A 137 -3.21 -26.26 -30.59
N GLU A 138 -3.25 -25.55 -31.72
CA GLU A 138 -4.35 -25.63 -32.69
C GLU A 138 -4.20 -26.82 -33.64
N ILE A 139 -2.96 -27.21 -33.96
CA ILE A 139 -2.66 -28.34 -34.86
C ILE A 139 -2.57 -29.65 -34.07
N ASP A 140 -1.99 -29.59 -32.87
CA ASP A 140 -1.75 -30.74 -31.99
C ASP A 140 -2.25 -30.48 -30.56
N PRO A 141 -3.58 -30.34 -30.37
CA PRO A 141 -4.16 -30.12 -29.04
C PRO A 141 -3.87 -31.29 -28.09
N SER A 142 -3.59 -32.49 -28.62
CA SER A 142 -3.25 -33.69 -27.83
C SER A 142 -1.92 -33.57 -27.08
N ALA A 143 -1.08 -32.59 -27.42
CA ALA A 143 0.15 -32.31 -26.72
C ALA A 143 -0.06 -31.52 -25.42
N TYR A 144 -1.22 -30.88 -25.22
CA TYR A 144 -1.44 -29.96 -24.11
C TYR A 144 -2.42 -30.56 -23.10
N TRP A 145 -1.97 -30.64 -21.86
CA TRP A 145 -2.70 -31.25 -20.76
C TRP A 145 -2.73 -30.32 -19.56
N VAL A 146 -3.75 -30.47 -18.75
CA VAL A 146 -3.87 -29.84 -17.44
C VAL A 146 -4.03 -30.93 -16.40
N TYR A 147 -3.30 -30.84 -15.30
CA TYR A 147 -3.34 -31.82 -14.21
C TYR A 147 -3.43 -31.15 -12.85
N GLY A 148 -3.69 -31.94 -11.81
CA GLY A 148 -3.83 -31.47 -10.44
C GLY A 148 -5.28 -31.28 -9.99
N PRO A 149 -5.50 -30.93 -8.72
CA PRO A 149 -6.81 -30.61 -8.17
C PRO A 149 -7.55 -29.50 -8.93
N GLU A 150 -8.88 -29.43 -8.80
CA GLU A 150 -9.70 -28.42 -9.51
C GLU A 150 -9.20 -26.97 -9.30
N PHE A 151 -8.65 -26.67 -8.12
CA PHE A 151 -8.12 -25.35 -7.73
C PHE A 151 -6.59 -25.27 -7.67
N ASP A 152 -5.88 -26.23 -8.23
CA ASP A 152 -4.42 -26.22 -8.40
C ASP A 152 -4.04 -26.87 -9.74
N ARG A 153 -4.69 -26.40 -10.80
CA ARG A 153 -4.49 -26.88 -12.16
C ARG A 153 -3.16 -26.39 -12.71
N ARG A 154 -2.36 -27.32 -13.24
CA ARG A 154 -1.01 -27.09 -13.78
C ARG A 154 -0.93 -27.50 -15.24
N LEU A 155 -0.16 -26.74 -16.01
CA LEU A 155 0.05 -27.01 -17.43
C LEU A 155 1.14 -28.08 -17.62
N LEU A 156 0.87 -29.05 -18.49
CA LEU A 156 1.81 -30.07 -18.95
C LEU A 156 1.81 -30.11 -20.49
N ILE A 157 2.98 -29.99 -21.10
CA ILE A 157 3.14 -29.95 -22.56
C ILE A 157 4.02 -31.13 -23.01
N LEU A 158 3.44 -32.05 -23.77
CA LEU A 158 4.14 -33.17 -24.40
C LEU A 158 4.95 -32.64 -25.60
N TRP A 159 6.26 -32.59 -25.46
CA TRP A 159 7.17 -31.90 -26.37
C TRP A 159 8.09 -32.85 -27.15
N GLY A 160 8.80 -32.30 -28.14
CA GLY A 160 9.85 -33.03 -28.86
C GLY A 160 9.36 -33.83 -30.07
N CYS A 161 8.10 -33.69 -30.46
CA CYS A 161 7.55 -34.26 -31.69
C CYS A 161 6.73 -33.24 -32.47
N GLU A 162 6.87 -33.24 -33.80
CA GLU A 162 6.10 -32.37 -34.70
C GLU A 162 5.23 -33.21 -35.64
N PRO A 163 3.91 -32.98 -35.74
CA PRO A 163 3.01 -33.76 -36.60
C PRO A 163 3.25 -33.52 -38.09
N GLN A 164 3.78 -32.36 -38.45
CA GLN A 164 4.23 -31.99 -39.79
C GLN A 164 5.50 -31.14 -39.66
N ALA A 165 6.40 -31.21 -40.64
CA ALA A 165 7.57 -30.33 -40.66
C ALA A 165 7.09 -28.87 -40.67
N SER A 166 7.53 -28.06 -39.70
CA SER A 166 7.10 -26.67 -39.42
C SER A 166 5.83 -26.46 -38.58
N ALA A 167 5.18 -27.52 -38.07
CA ALA A 167 4.02 -27.38 -37.19
C ALA A 167 4.35 -26.95 -35.75
N ALA A 168 5.63 -26.90 -35.37
CA ALA A 168 6.03 -26.39 -34.07
C ALA A 168 6.29 -24.88 -34.13
N LEU A 169 5.92 -24.18 -33.07
CA LEU A 169 6.03 -22.74 -32.96
C LEU A 169 7.14 -22.31 -31.99
N PRO A 170 7.74 -21.12 -32.21
CA PRO A 170 8.56 -20.46 -31.20
C PRO A 170 7.81 -20.28 -29.89
N LEU A 171 8.52 -20.30 -28.76
CA LEU A 171 7.93 -20.25 -27.43
C LEU A 171 7.08 -18.98 -27.21
N GLU A 172 7.49 -17.86 -27.80
CA GLU A 172 6.76 -16.58 -27.76
C GLU A 172 5.39 -16.70 -28.43
N LYS A 173 5.32 -17.44 -29.54
CA LYS A 173 4.06 -17.71 -30.25
C LYS A 173 3.17 -18.68 -29.51
N ILE A 174 3.75 -19.63 -28.77
CA ILE A 174 2.98 -20.51 -27.89
C ILE A 174 2.34 -19.71 -26.75
N ILE A 175 3.04 -18.73 -26.17
CA ILE A 175 2.45 -17.84 -25.15
C ILE A 175 1.21 -17.13 -25.72
N GLU A 176 1.30 -16.55 -26.93
CA GLU A 176 0.14 -15.91 -27.60
C GLU A 176 -1.05 -16.89 -27.73
N LYS A 177 -0.79 -18.13 -28.15
CA LYS A 177 -1.83 -19.17 -28.29
C LYS A 177 -2.42 -19.63 -26.95
N LEU A 178 -1.60 -19.75 -25.91
CA LEU A 178 -2.05 -20.10 -24.55
C LEU A 178 -2.87 -18.98 -23.92
N ARG A 179 -2.54 -17.71 -24.19
CA ARG A 179 -3.35 -16.56 -23.76
C ARG A 179 -4.76 -16.59 -24.37
N ALA A 180 -4.91 -17.07 -25.59
CA ALA A 180 -6.23 -17.28 -26.21
C ALA A 180 -7.05 -18.41 -25.55
N ARG A 181 -6.41 -19.25 -24.72
CA ARG A 181 -7.05 -20.30 -23.91
C ARG A 181 -7.21 -19.89 -22.45
N GLU A 182 -6.95 -18.61 -22.11
CA GLU A 182 -7.25 -18.09 -20.78
C GLU A 182 -8.74 -18.24 -20.46
N MET A 183 -9.03 -18.61 -19.22
CA MET A 183 -10.39 -18.75 -18.72
C MET A 183 -11.13 -17.43 -18.89
N SER A 184 -12.38 -17.52 -19.37
CA SER A 184 -13.23 -16.34 -19.41
C SER A 184 -13.51 -15.86 -17.98
N TRP A 185 -13.84 -14.58 -17.82
CA TRP A 185 -14.27 -14.06 -16.52
C TRP A 185 -15.41 -14.91 -15.91
N ARG A 186 -16.33 -15.41 -16.75
CA ARG A 186 -17.45 -16.23 -16.30
C ARG A 186 -16.97 -17.55 -15.70
N ASP A 187 -16.04 -18.23 -16.35
CA ASP A 187 -15.50 -19.49 -15.86
C ASP A 187 -14.76 -19.30 -14.52
N VAL A 188 -13.98 -18.21 -14.40
CA VAL A 188 -13.29 -17.85 -13.16
C VAL A 188 -14.31 -17.55 -12.05
N GLN A 189 -15.36 -16.79 -12.35
CA GLN A 189 -16.42 -16.47 -11.41
C GLN A 189 -17.20 -17.72 -10.95
N ASP A 190 -17.45 -18.68 -11.83
CA ASP A 190 -18.12 -19.94 -11.48
C ASP A 190 -17.24 -20.82 -10.58
N LEU A 191 -15.93 -20.88 -10.82
CA LEU A 191 -14.99 -21.53 -9.88
C LEU A 191 -14.91 -20.80 -8.55
N ALA A 192 -14.91 -19.47 -8.56
CA ALA A 192 -14.87 -18.66 -7.36
C ALA A 192 -16.13 -18.83 -6.50
N LEU A 193 -17.29 -18.95 -7.14
CA LEU A 193 -18.55 -19.32 -6.50
C LEU A 193 -18.52 -20.71 -5.89
N LYS A 194 -17.98 -21.72 -6.60
CA LYS A 194 -17.77 -23.06 -6.04
C LYS A 194 -16.90 -23.01 -4.79
N LEU A 195 -15.79 -22.26 -4.82
CA LEU A 195 -14.95 -22.03 -3.64
C LEU A 195 -15.73 -21.36 -2.52
N ALA A 196 -16.45 -20.27 -2.80
CA ALA A 196 -17.20 -19.51 -1.80
C ALA A 196 -18.32 -20.32 -1.13
N LEU A 197 -18.79 -21.39 -1.79
CA LEU A 197 -19.82 -22.31 -1.30
C LEU A 197 -19.26 -23.56 -0.60
N GLN A 198 -17.93 -23.73 -0.51
CA GLN A 198 -17.35 -24.90 0.16
C GLN A 198 -17.72 -24.96 1.65
N PRO A 199 -17.91 -26.17 2.22
CA PRO A 199 -18.09 -26.33 3.66
C PRO A 199 -16.92 -25.71 4.42
N GLY A 200 -17.23 -24.82 5.37
CA GLY A 200 -16.23 -24.10 6.16
C GLY A 200 -15.90 -22.70 5.67
N GLU A 201 -16.38 -22.29 4.48
CA GLU A 201 -16.29 -20.89 4.05
C GLU A 201 -17.37 -20.04 4.72
N PRO A 202 -17.02 -19.02 5.53
CA PRO A 202 -18.01 -18.18 6.21
C PRO A 202 -18.92 -17.41 5.25
N LEU A 203 -18.47 -17.22 4.01
CA LEU A 203 -19.19 -16.48 2.98
C LEU A 203 -20.37 -17.29 2.42
N ALA A 204 -20.30 -18.63 2.45
CA ALA A 204 -21.31 -19.53 1.91
C ALA A 204 -22.72 -19.25 2.47
N ARG A 205 -22.82 -18.87 3.75
CA ARG A 205 -24.13 -18.61 4.39
C ARG A 205 -24.92 -17.45 3.78
N PHE A 206 -24.25 -16.56 3.05
CA PHE A 206 -24.86 -15.40 2.41
C PHE A 206 -25.25 -15.67 0.96
N LEU A 207 -24.86 -16.81 0.41
CA LEU A 207 -25.01 -17.14 -1.00
C LEU A 207 -26.03 -18.28 -1.14
N ALA A 208 -27.03 -18.09 -2.01
CA ALA A 208 -28.05 -19.10 -2.23
C ALA A 208 -28.38 -19.25 -3.72
N PRO A 209 -28.30 -20.45 -4.30
CA PRO A 209 -28.73 -20.66 -5.68
C PRO A 209 -30.24 -20.50 -5.82
N ARG A 210 -30.70 -20.10 -7.00
CA ARG A 210 -32.13 -20.04 -7.32
C ARG A 210 -32.73 -21.44 -7.45
N ALA A 211 -33.93 -21.60 -6.91
CA ALA A 211 -34.76 -22.78 -7.15
C ALA A 211 -35.60 -22.60 -8.42
N ALA A 212 -36.04 -23.70 -9.05
CA ALA A 212 -36.81 -23.69 -10.30
C ALA A 212 -38.09 -22.84 -10.23
N GLU A 213 -38.72 -22.75 -9.06
CA GLU A 213 -39.95 -21.96 -8.83
C GLU A 213 -39.69 -20.48 -8.47
N GLY A 214 -38.47 -19.97 -8.72
CA GLY A 214 -38.08 -18.59 -8.38
C GLY A 214 -37.81 -18.34 -6.89
N GLY A 215 -37.78 -19.40 -6.07
CA GLY A 215 -37.29 -19.37 -4.69
C GLY A 215 -35.76 -19.40 -4.59
N LEU A 216 -35.24 -19.55 -3.37
CA LEU A 216 -33.79 -19.72 -3.11
C LEU A 216 -33.53 -20.96 -2.26
N VAL A 217 -32.41 -21.64 -2.49
CA VAL A 217 -31.96 -22.76 -1.65
C VAL A 217 -31.06 -22.20 -0.54
N VAL A 218 -31.62 -22.02 0.66
CA VAL A 218 -30.88 -21.50 1.82
C VAL A 218 -30.66 -22.66 2.79
N ASP A 219 -29.41 -22.90 3.19
CA ASP A 219 -29.05 -24.02 4.10
C ASP A 219 -29.61 -25.38 3.62
N ARG A 220 -29.56 -25.64 2.29
CA ARG A 220 -30.12 -26.83 1.61
C ARG A 220 -31.65 -26.97 1.67
N VAL A 221 -32.36 -25.92 2.11
CA VAL A 221 -33.82 -25.89 2.16
C VAL A 221 -34.35 -24.96 1.08
N ASN A 222 -35.33 -25.43 0.30
CA ASN A 222 -36.04 -24.60 -0.67
C ASN A 222 -36.93 -23.58 0.04
N VAL A 223 -36.55 -22.30 -0.05
CA VAL A 223 -37.32 -21.17 0.45
C VAL A 223 -38.12 -20.57 -0.69
N ALA A 224 -39.44 -20.75 -0.67
CA ALA A 224 -40.34 -20.18 -1.67
C ALA A 224 -40.22 -18.65 -1.75
N ALA A 225 -40.35 -18.08 -2.96
CA ALA A 225 -40.22 -16.64 -3.21
C ALA A 225 -41.08 -15.77 -2.27
N LYS A 226 -42.30 -16.22 -1.93
CA LYS A 226 -43.21 -15.54 -1.00
C LYS A 226 -42.66 -15.36 0.43
N LYS A 227 -41.69 -16.17 0.85
CA LYS A 227 -41.04 -16.09 2.17
C LYS A 227 -39.79 -15.20 2.16
N LEU A 228 -39.31 -14.82 0.99
CA LEU A 228 -38.14 -13.97 0.82
C LEU A 228 -38.57 -12.50 0.76
N ARG A 229 -37.95 -11.64 1.57
CA ARG A 229 -38.22 -10.20 1.54
C ARG A 229 -37.08 -9.51 0.82
N ARG A 230 -37.38 -8.66 -0.18
CA ARG A 230 -36.34 -7.83 -0.81
C ARG A 230 -35.63 -6.97 0.22
N LEU A 231 -34.31 -6.84 0.10
CA LEU A 231 -33.49 -6.09 1.04
C LEU A 231 -33.80 -4.59 0.94
N LYS A 232 -34.52 -4.06 1.93
CA LYS A 232 -34.73 -2.61 2.09
C LYS A 232 -33.73 -2.01 3.09
N THR A 233 -33.49 -2.73 4.18
CA THR A 233 -32.69 -2.32 5.32
C THR A 233 -31.98 -3.53 5.91
N LEU A 234 -30.76 -3.37 6.43
CA LEU A 234 -29.95 -4.47 6.96
C LEU A 234 -29.61 -4.25 8.45
N PRO A 235 -29.72 -5.27 9.32
CA PRO A 235 -29.24 -5.17 10.69
C PRO A 235 -27.71 -4.95 10.74
N PRO A 236 -27.20 -4.08 11.65
CA PRO A 236 -25.77 -3.85 11.83
C PRO A 236 -24.93 -5.12 12.03
N ALA A 237 -25.47 -6.06 12.80
CA ALA A 237 -24.80 -7.33 13.07
C ALA A 237 -24.59 -8.12 11.78
N GLU A 238 -25.62 -8.20 10.94
CA GLU A 238 -25.59 -8.99 9.71
C GLU A 238 -24.65 -8.39 8.66
N TRP A 239 -24.63 -7.06 8.52
CA TRP A 239 -23.65 -6.37 7.68
C TRP A 239 -22.21 -6.68 8.11
N ARG A 240 -21.88 -6.53 9.40
CA ARG A 240 -20.52 -6.82 9.90
C ARG A 240 -20.16 -8.29 9.70
N ALA A 241 -21.13 -9.17 9.85
CA ALA A 241 -20.93 -10.60 9.68
C ALA A 241 -20.68 -10.97 8.21
N PHE A 242 -21.29 -10.24 7.26
CA PHE A 242 -20.97 -10.32 5.83
C PHE A 242 -19.57 -9.77 5.54
N GLU A 243 -19.25 -8.58 6.05
CA GLU A 243 -17.94 -7.95 5.84
C GLU A 243 -16.80 -8.84 6.37
N ALA A 244 -16.95 -9.40 7.57
CA ALA A 244 -15.98 -10.33 8.14
C ALA A 244 -15.81 -11.60 7.30
N ALA A 245 -16.91 -12.16 6.80
CA ALA A 245 -16.88 -13.34 5.94
C ALA A 245 -16.19 -13.07 4.59
N ALA A 246 -16.49 -11.92 3.97
CA ALA A 246 -15.84 -11.50 2.73
C ALA A 246 -14.34 -11.28 2.93
N LYS A 247 -13.92 -10.61 4.02
CA LYS A 247 -12.50 -10.42 4.33
C LYS A 247 -11.78 -11.73 4.58
N ALA A 248 -12.40 -12.67 5.29
CA ALA A 248 -11.82 -14.00 5.50
C ALA A 248 -11.63 -14.77 4.19
N TYR A 249 -12.57 -14.64 3.25
CA TYR A 249 -12.46 -15.25 1.92
C TYR A 249 -11.29 -14.66 1.11
N TYR A 250 -11.16 -13.33 1.05
CA TYR A 250 -10.08 -12.65 0.32
C TYR A 250 -8.72 -12.74 1.00
N ALA A 251 -8.65 -12.90 2.33
CA ALA A 251 -7.38 -13.13 3.03
C ALA A 251 -6.64 -14.37 2.51
N LYS A 252 -7.39 -15.39 2.08
CA LYS A 252 -6.81 -16.60 1.44
C LYS A 252 -6.27 -16.35 0.03
N ALA A 253 -6.65 -15.24 -0.59
CA ALA A 253 -6.14 -14.82 -1.90
C ALA A 253 -4.83 -14.03 -1.81
N HIS A 254 -4.36 -13.67 -0.60
CA HIS A 254 -3.16 -12.87 -0.46
C HIS A 254 -1.91 -13.65 -0.90
N PRO A 255 -0.88 -12.97 -1.47
CA PRO A 255 0.36 -13.62 -1.89
C PRO A 255 1.04 -14.42 -0.77
N ASP A 256 0.97 -13.92 0.47
CA ASP A 256 1.54 -14.50 1.69
C ASP A 256 0.68 -15.60 2.34
N ALA A 257 -0.53 -15.88 1.82
CA ALA A 257 -1.36 -16.96 2.36
C ALA A 257 -0.70 -18.33 2.13
N ALA A 258 -0.21 -18.93 3.22
CA ALA A 258 0.45 -20.24 3.19
C ALA A 258 -0.56 -21.37 2.94
N GLY A 259 -0.14 -22.41 2.23
CA GLY A 259 -0.95 -23.61 1.99
C GLY A 259 -2.08 -23.45 0.96
N ILE A 260 -2.25 -22.26 0.37
CA ILE A 260 -3.21 -22.02 -0.72
C ILE A 260 -2.48 -22.02 -2.06
N ALA A 261 -2.98 -22.81 -3.00
CA ALA A 261 -2.42 -22.89 -4.34
C ALA A 261 -2.51 -21.54 -5.08
N PRO A 262 -1.54 -21.17 -5.94
CA PRO A 262 -1.58 -19.95 -6.73
C PRO A 262 -2.87 -19.79 -7.57
N PHE A 263 -3.35 -20.88 -8.17
CA PHE A 263 -4.61 -20.90 -8.92
C PHE A 263 -5.79 -20.52 -8.02
N GLU A 264 -5.92 -21.14 -6.85
CA GLU A 264 -6.97 -20.81 -5.88
C GLU A 264 -6.89 -19.33 -5.44
N LYS A 265 -5.68 -18.79 -5.22
CA LYS A 265 -5.49 -17.37 -4.87
C LYS A 265 -6.06 -16.45 -5.93
N GLU A 266 -5.75 -16.70 -7.20
CA GLU A 266 -6.25 -15.89 -8.31
C GLU A 266 -7.77 -15.98 -8.45
N VAL A 267 -8.33 -17.19 -8.37
CA VAL A 267 -9.79 -17.40 -8.42
C VAL A 267 -10.48 -16.63 -7.30
N ARG A 268 -9.95 -16.69 -6.07
CA ARG A 268 -10.50 -15.93 -4.93
C ARG A 268 -10.35 -14.42 -5.10
N ALA A 269 -9.24 -13.94 -5.65
CA ALA A 269 -9.02 -12.51 -5.91
C ALA A 269 -10.01 -11.97 -6.96
N ALA A 270 -10.33 -12.77 -7.98
CA ALA A 270 -11.27 -12.43 -9.03
C ALA A 270 -12.75 -12.54 -8.63
N PHE A 271 -13.04 -13.07 -7.43
CA PHE A 271 -14.42 -13.24 -6.96
C PHE A 271 -15.16 -11.91 -6.86
N THR A 272 -16.35 -11.85 -7.42
CA THR A 272 -17.22 -10.67 -7.36
C THR A 272 -18.67 -11.07 -7.06
N LEU A 273 -19.48 -10.11 -6.65
CA LEU A 273 -20.90 -10.27 -6.32
C LEU A 273 -21.71 -9.17 -7.03
N PRO A 274 -23.02 -9.37 -7.28
CA PRO A 274 -23.83 -8.36 -7.94
C PRO A 274 -23.83 -7.06 -7.14
N SER A 275 -23.79 -5.93 -7.83
CA SER A 275 -23.99 -4.61 -7.23
C SER A 275 -25.43 -4.50 -6.75
N LEU A 276 -25.61 -4.13 -5.48
CA LEU A 276 -26.93 -3.88 -4.88
C LEU A 276 -27.66 -2.73 -5.59
N GLU A 277 -26.91 -1.78 -6.15
CA GLU A 277 -27.47 -0.65 -6.89
C GLU A 277 -27.93 -1.04 -8.30
N LYS A 278 -27.16 -1.89 -8.99
CA LYS A 278 -27.47 -2.31 -10.36
C LYS A 278 -28.48 -3.46 -10.40
N VAL A 279 -28.39 -4.40 -9.46
CA VAL A 279 -29.24 -5.59 -9.38
C VAL A 279 -29.82 -5.76 -7.96
N PRO A 280 -30.65 -4.82 -7.47
CA PRO A 280 -31.25 -4.90 -6.15
C PRO A 280 -32.20 -6.12 -5.99
N GLY A 281 -32.63 -6.70 -7.10
CA GLY A 281 -33.50 -7.88 -7.15
C GLY A 281 -32.87 -9.12 -6.52
N ASP A 282 -31.55 -9.19 -6.40
CA ASP A 282 -30.82 -10.38 -5.95
C ASP A 282 -30.51 -10.38 -4.45
N PHE A 283 -30.89 -9.32 -3.74
CA PHE A 283 -30.64 -9.17 -2.31
C PHE A 283 -31.93 -9.37 -1.52
N TYR A 284 -31.91 -10.37 -0.65
CA TYR A 284 -33.06 -10.79 0.14
C TYR A 284 -32.75 -10.88 1.63
N LEU A 285 -33.80 -10.86 2.44
CA LEU A 285 -33.80 -11.24 3.84
C LEU A 285 -34.68 -12.48 4.03
N HIS A 286 -34.11 -13.52 4.63
CA HIS A 286 -34.84 -14.67 5.15
C HIS A 286 -34.84 -14.60 6.69
N GLY A 287 -35.96 -14.16 7.26
CA GLY A 287 -36.00 -13.73 8.67
C GLY A 287 -35.20 -12.44 8.86
N SER A 288 -34.10 -12.52 9.63
CA SER A 288 -33.12 -11.44 9.83
C SER A 288 -31.80 -11.64 9.07
N LYS A 289 -31.65 -12.77 8.37
CA LYS A 289 -30.42 -13.15 7.69
C LYS A 289 -30.37 -12.60 6.27
N LEU A 290 -29.22 -12.08 5.87
CA LEU A 290 -28.96 -11.63 4.50
C LEU A 290 -28.73 -12.84 3.59
N VAL A 291 -29.38 -12.83 2.43
CA VAL A 291 -29.19 -13.83 1.38
C VAL A 291 -29.06 -13.15 0.03
N ILE A 292 -28.03 -13.50 -0.71
CA ILE A 292 -27.73 -13.03 -2.06
C ILE A 292 -27.99 -14.19 -3.02
N ALA A 293 -28.92 -13.99 -3.94
CA ALA A 293 -29.33 -14.98 -4.91
C ALA A 293 -28.24 -15.14 -5.97
N LEU A 294 -27.68 -16.34 -6.14
CA LEU A 294 -26.70 -16.62 -7.18
C LEU A 294 -27.40 -16.67 -8.54
N ASP A 295 -26.94 -15.82 -9.47
CA ASP A 295 -27.51 -15.69 -10.81
C ASP A 295 -26.41 -15.65 -11.89
N THR A 296 -26.81 -15.71 -13.16
CA THR A 296 -25.91 -15.49 -14.29
C THR A 296 -25.63 -14.00 -14.47
N TRP A 297 -24.85 -13.41 -13.55
CA TRP A 297 -24.45 -12.01 -13.65
C TRP A 297 -23.42 -11.78 -14.75
N GLN A 298 -23.46 -10.58 -15.33
CA GLN A 298 -22.42 -10.07 -16.21
C GLN A 298 -21.38 -9.29 -15.41
N GLN A 299 -20.12 -9.28 -15.89
CA GLN A 299 -19.01 -8.64 -15.20
C GLN A 299 -19.30 -7.18 -14.81
N GLU A 300 -19.93 -6.42 -15.72
CA GLU A 300 -20.23 -4.99 -15.56
C GLU A 300 -21.18 -4.69 -14.38
N VAL A 301 -22.02 -5.66 -13.99
CA VAL A 301 -22.97 -5.48 -12.89
C VAL A 301 -22.45 -5.98 -11.55
N THR A 302 -21.23 -6.50 -11.50
CA THR A 302 -20.62 -7.07 -10.29
C THR A 302 -19.57 -6.15 -9.68
N LEU A 303 -19.34 -6.32 -8.38
CA LEU A 303 -18.36 -5.60 -7.56
C LEU A 303 -17.67 -6.60 -6.62
N SER A 304 -16.47 -6.27 -6.17
CA SER A 304 -15.81 -7.05 -5.10
C SER A 304 -16.67 -7.05 -3.83
N ALA A 305 -16.67 -8.16 -3.10
CA ALA A 305 -17.55 -8.32 -1.94
C ALA A 305 -17.17 -7.36 -0.79
N THR A 306 -15.87 -7.02 -0.66
CA THR A 306 -15.35 -6.07 0.33
C THR A 306 -14.08 -5.41 -0.18
N ASP A 307 -13.63 -4.36 0.51
CA ASP A 307 -12.37 -3.69 0.22
C ASP A 307 -11.22 -4.47 0.85
N ASP A 308 -10.24 -4.85 0.04
CA ASP A 308 -8.99 -5.44 0.51
C ASP A 308 -7.79 -4.72 -0.13
N ALA A 309 -7.09 -3.94 0.70
CA ALA A 309 -5.97 -3.12 0.25
C ALA A 309 -4.77 -3.92 -0.24
N ARG A 310 -4.64 -5.20 0.14
CA ARG A 310 -3.49 -6.04 -0.21
C ARG A 310 -3.62 -6.71 -1.57
N LEU A 311 -4.85 -6.93 -2.03
CA LEU A 311 -5.10 -7.60 -3.30
C LEU A 311 -4.87 -6.71 -4.53
N GLN A 312 -4.61 -5.40 -4.34
CA GLN A 312 -4.44 -4.43 -5.44
C GLN A 312 -5.46 -4.65 -6.57
N LEU A 313 -6.72 -4.94 -6.19
CA LEU A 313 -7.75 -5.34 -7.13
C LEU A 313 -7.84 -4.27 -8.24
N PRO A 314 -7.81 -4.66 -9.52
CA PRO A 314 -7.91 -3.70 -10.60
C PRO A 314 -9.20 -2.88 -10.42
N PRO A 315 -9.16 -1.55 -10.65
CA PRO A 315 -10.36 -0.74 -10.59
C PRO A 315 -11.41 -1.31 -11.55
N PRO A 316 -12.71 -1.21 -11.22
CA PRO A 316 -13.77 -1.70 -12.10
C PRO A 316 -13.57 -1.10 -13.49
N VAL A 317 -13.61 -1.96 -14.52
CA VAL A 317 -13.46 -1.56 -15.93
C VAL A 317 -14.45 -0.43 -16.20
N ALA A 318 -13.92 0.76 -16.49
CA ALA A 318 -14.75 1.93 -16.74
C ALA A 318 -15.66 1.65 -17.94
N ALA A 319 -16.97 1.78 -17.75
CA ALA A 319 -17.93 1.71 -18.84
C ALA A 319 -17.57 2.76 -19.92
N PRO A 320 -17.84 2.48 -21.21
CA PRO A 320 -17.57 3.42 -22.29
C PRO A 320 -18.25 4.76 -22.02
N SER A 321 -17.45 5.82 -22.08
CA SER A 321 -17.78 7.20 -21.72
C SER A 321 -18.94 7.75 -22.55
N GLY A 322 -20.14 7.79 -21.96
CA GLY A 322 -21.30 8.56 -22.43
C GLY A 322 -21.50 9.83 -21.59
N PRO A 323 -22.00 10.93 -22.19
CA PRO A 323 -22.09 12.22 -21.50
C PRO A 323 -23.36 12.31 -20.64
N ALA A 324 -23.31 11.80 -19.41
CA ALA A 324 -24.24 12.16 -18.32
C ALA A 324 -23.71 11.64 -16.97
N ALA A 325 -22.61 12.20 -16.47
CA ALA A 325 -22.11 11.87 -15.12
C ALA A 325 -22.86 12.70 -14.05
N ALA A 326 -24.05 12.26 -13.68
CA ALA A 326 -24.74 12.69 -12.48
C ALA A 326 -24.20 11.89 -11.27
N VAL A 327 -23.57 12.60 -10.32
CA VAL A 327 -23.29 12.27 -8.92
C VAL A 327 -23.52 10.79 -8.52
N ALA A 328 -22.51 9.95 -8.72
CA ALA A 328 -22.52 8.57 -8.23
C ALA A 328 -22.12 8.52 -6.75
N ILE A 329 -23.11 8.54 -5.85
CA ILE A 329 -22.96 8.01 -4.49
C ILE A 329 -23.04 6.48 -4.61
N GLY A 330 -21.98 5.84 -5.12
CA GLY A 330 -21.91 4.40 -5.31
C GLY A 330 -20.71 3.83 -4.57
N GLY A 331 -20.93 3.05 -3.52
CA GLY A 331 -19.84 2.41 -2.79
C GLY A 331 -19.01 1.49 -3.69
N ALA A 332 -17.68 1.48 -3.52
CA ALA A 332 -16.76 0.70 -4.36
C ALA A 332 -16.96 -0.83 -4.25
N THR A 333 -17.64 -1.31 -3.21
CA THR A 333 -17.81 -2.73 -2.89
C THR A 333 -19.22 -3.06 -2.41
N VAL A 334 -19.61 -4.34 -2.49
CA VAL A 334 -20.93 -4.80 -2.02
C VAL A 334 -21.10 -4.53 -0.52
N SER A 335 -20.05 -4.76 0.29
CA SER A 335 -20.07 -4.42 1.72
C SER A 335 -20.32 -2.93 1.97
N ALA A 336 -19.69 -2.04 1.19
CA ALA A 336 -19.93 -0.60 1.30
C ALA A 336 -21.38 -0.23 0.96
N GLN A 337 -21.94 -0.80 -0.10
CA GLN A 337 -23.36 -0.59 -0.47
C GLN A 337 -24.32 -1.14 0.60
N LEU A 338 -24.03 -2.30 1.19
CA LEU A 338 -24.83 -2.87 2.28
C LEU A 338 -24.76 -2.01 3.56
N LYS A 339 -23.60 -1.39 3.85
CA LYS A 339 -23.43 -0.47 4.97
C LYS A 339 -24.35 0.75 4.87
N VAL A 340 -24.55 1.28 3.67
CA VAL A 340 -25.50 2.40 3.44
C VAL A 340 -26.95 2.00 3.78
N ARG A 341 -27.30 0.72 3.63
CA ARG A 341 -28.61 0.17 4.01
C ARG A 341 -28.71 -0.22 5.49
N GLN A 342 -27.69 0.04 6.29
CA GLN A 342 -27.69 -0.26 7.72
C GLN A 342 -28.82 0.51 8.43
N GLN A 343 -29.65 -0.19 9.20
CA GLN A 343 -30.63 0.48 10.04
C GLN A 343 -29.90 1.36 11.08
N PRO A 344 -30.28 2.64 11.23
CA PRO A 344 -29.83 3.44 12.35
C PRO A 344 -30.18 2.72 13.66
N ALA A 345 -29.23 2.65 14.60
CA ALA A 345 -29.41 1.89 15.85
C ALA A 345 -30.71 2.27 16.59
N TRP A 346 -31.13 3.53 16.50
CA TRP A 346 -32.35 4.05 17.12
C TRP A 346 -33.65 3.36 16.63
N VAL A 347 -33.69 2.84 15.40
CA VAL A 347 -34.87 2.14 14.85
C VAL A 347 -35.08 0.79 15.52
N ALA A 348 -34.00 0.10 15.90
CA ALA A 348 -34.09 -1.13 16.70
C ALA A 348 -34.59 -0.83 18.12
N TYR A 349 -34.09 0.24 18.74
CA TYR A 349 -34.59 0.71 20.04
C TYR A 349 -36.06 1.14 19.98
N ALA A 350 -36.51 1.75 18.89
CA ALA A 350 -37.91 2.14 18.70
C ALA A 350 -38.85 0.92 18.58
N LYS A 351 -38.42 -0.17 17.93
CA LYS A 351 -39.19 -1.42 17.85
C LYS A 351 -39.25 -2.17 19.17
N ILE A 352 -38.13 -2.21 19.91
CA ILE A 352 -38.09 -2.77 21.27
C ILE A 352 -38.97 -1.92 22.20
N ALA A 353 -38.90 -0.59 22.09
CA ALA A 353 -39.77 0.34 22.81
C ALA A 353 -41.26 0.13 22.48
N ALA A 354 -41.61 -0.15 21.22
CA ALA A 354 -42.99 -0.45 20.81
C ALA A 354 -43.47 -1.82 21.32
N ALA A 355 -42.62 -2.86 21.28
CA ALA A 355 -42.95 -4.17 21.85
C ALA A 355 -43.09 -4.10 23.39
N ILE A 356 -42.23 -3.33 24.06
CA ILE A 356 -42.35 -3.03 25.49
C ILE A 356 -43.60 -2.19 25.77
N ALA A 357 -43.99 -1.25 24.90
CA ALA A 357 -45.24 -0.48 25.05
C ALA A 357 -46.51 -1.34 24.89
N VAL A 358 -46.47 -2.40 24.08
CA VAL A 358 -47.58 -3.37 23.96
C VAL A 358 -47.65 -4.30 25.18
N VAL A 359 -46.51 -4.70 25.75
CA VAL A 359 -46.47 -5.44 27.04
C VAL A 359 -46.80 -4.52 28.23
N ALA A 360 -46.53 -3.22 28.12
CA ALA A 360 -46.86 -2.18 29.09
C ALA A 360 -48.24 -1.54 28.86
N GLY A 361 -49.13 -2.19 28.10
CA GLY A 361 -50.56 -1.86 28.05
C GLY A 361 -51.28 -1.98 29.41
N ALA A 362 -50.60 -2.49 30.44
CA ALA A 362 -51.05 -2.50 31.83
C ALA A 362 -50.39 -1.43 32.73
N GLY A 363 -49.58 -0.49 32.20
CA GLY A 363 -48.82 0.42 33.08
C GLY A 363 -48.25 1.67 32.40
N VAL A 364 -49.02 2.37 31.58
CA VAL A 364 -48.54 3.51 30.76
C VAL A 364 -48.22 4.78 31.59
N GLY A 365 -48.58 4.84 32.87
CA GLY A 365 -48.33 6.02 33.71
C GLY A 365 -46.86 6.24 34.15
N THR A 366 -46.03 5.19 34.19
CA THR A 366 -44.72 5.26 34.87
C THR A 366 -43.51 5.18 33.93
N TRP A 367 -43.66 4.73 32.69
CA TRP A 367 -42.50 4.49 31.81
C TRP A 367 -41.88 5.76 31.19
N TRP A 368 -42.67 6.82 30.96
CA TRP A 368 -42.12 8.10 30.46
C TRP A 368 -41.25 8.84 31.48
N ALA A 369 -41.34 8.50 32.77
CA ALA A 369 -40.49 9.03 33.83
C ALA A 369 -39.13 8.32 33.95
N LEU A 370 -38.92 7.20 33.24
CA LEU A 370 -37.74 6.32 33.41
C LEU A 370 -36.80 6.27 32.20
N ARG A 371 -36.93 7.17 31.20
CA ARG A 371 -35.88 7.28 30.17
C ARG A 371 -34.58 7.72 30.86
N PRO A 372 -33.49 6.94 30.79
CA PRO A 372 -32.22 7.36 31.36
C PRO A 372 -31.85 8.72 30.75
N PRO A 373 -31.32 9.66 31.54
CA PRO A 373 -30.92 10.96 31.04
C PRO A 373 -29.94 10.78 29.87
N PRO A 374 -29.93 11.70 28.89
CA PRO A 374 -28.90 11.69 27.85
C PRO A 374 -27.52 11.67 28.52
N MET A 375 -26.70 10.71 28.12
CA MET A 375 -25.36 10.45 28.65
C MET A 375 -24.35 10.50 27.51
N LEU A 376 -23.10 10.77 27.84
CA LEU A 376 -22.00 10.63 26.90
C LEU A 376 -21.87 9.14 26.52
N ALA A 377 -21.96 8.83 25.23
CA ALA A 377 -21.93 7.45 24.75
C ALA A 377 -20.49 6.98 24.51
N LEU A 378 -19.66 7.87 23.96
CA LEU A 378 -18.33 7.56 23.50
C LEU A 378 -17.52 8.84 23.29
N VAL A 379 -16.25 8.81 23.66
CA VAL A 379 -15.27 9.83 23.26
C VAL A 379 -14.30 9.19 22.29
N GLU A 380 -14.25 9.71 21.08
CA GLU A 380 -13.26 9.33 20.08
C GLU A 380 -12.43 10.56 19.73
N THR A 381 -11.11 10.47 19.84
CA THR A 381 -10.24 11.37 19.08
C THR A 381 -10.34 10.95 17.62
N GLN A 382 -10.93 11.78 16.76
CA GLN A 382 -10.90 11.49 15.33
C GLN A 382 -9.47 11.61 14.82
N THR A 383 -9.09 10.64 14.01
CA THR A 383 -7.74 10.41 13.47
C THR A 383 -7.38 11.39 12.35
N THR A 384 -7.98 12.58 12.31
CA THR A 384 -7.78 13.56 11.22
C THR A 384 -6.64 14.52 11.50
N ASP A 385 -6.37 14.86 12.77
CA ASP A 385 -5.23 15.68 13.21
C ASP A 385 -4.99 15.54 14.73
N ASP A 386 -3.97 16.22 15.24
CA ASP A 386 -3.57 16.27 16.65
C ASP A 386 -4.29 17.38 17.45
N ARG A 387 -5.36 17.97 16.91
CA ARG A 387 -6.10 19.09 17.51
C ARG A 387 -7.61 18.87 17.62
N THR A 388 -8.11 17.76 17.09
CA THR A 388 -9.55 17.48 17.03
C THR A 388 -9.96 16.40 18.00
N VAL A 389 -10.93 16.71 18.86
CA VAL A 389 -11.59 15.74 19.75
C VAL A 389 -13.06 15.63 19.35
N VAL A 390 -13.57 14.40 19.20
CA VAL A 390 -14.97 14.18 18.85
C VAL A 390 -15.71 13.47 19.97
N LEU A 391 -16.63 14.20 20.58
CA LEU A 391 -17.50 13.69 21.64
C LEU A 391 -18.80 13.19 21.02
N THR A 392 -19.19 11.95 21.30
CA THR A 392 -20.43 11.35 20.83
C THR A 392 -21.39 11.11 21.98
N PHE A 393 -22.57 11.70 21.90
CA PHE A 393 -23.63 11.62 22.90
C PHE A 393 -24.68 10.60 22.50
N THR A 394 -25.40 10.04 23.49
CA THR A 394 -26.53 9.11 23.20
C THR A 394 -27.76 9.82 22.61
N ALA A 395 -27.79 11.16 22.67
CA ALA A 395 -28.85 11.99 22.14
C ALA A 395 -28.27 13.23 21.42
N PRO A 396 -29.04 13.86 20.51
CA PRO A 396 -28.66 15.14 19.90
C PRO A 396 -28.37 16.22 20.94
N VAL A 397 -27.37 17.05 20.67
CA VAL A 397 -26.98 18.20 21.51
C VAL A 397 -27.50 19.49 20.87
N ALA A 398 -28.01 20.42 21.67
CA ALA A 398 -28.43 21.73 21.20
C ALA A 398 -27.22 22.60 20.87
N ALA A 399 -27.12 23.07 19.62
CA ALA A 399 -26.02 23.92 19.16
C ALA A 399 -25.83 25.18 20.03
N ALA A 400 -26.92 25.78 20.52
CA ALA A 400 -26.89 26.96 21.38
C ALA A 400 -26.18 26.73 22.73
N THR A 401 -26.12 25.47 23.22
CA THR A 401 -25.44 25.14 24.49
C THR A 401 -23.95 24.84 24.34
N LEU A 402 -23.42 24.86 23.12
CA LEU A 402 -21.98 24.66 22.89
C LEU A 402 -21.15 25.91 23.21
N GLN A 403 -21.77 27.09 23.29
CA GLN A 403 -21.05 28.33 23.55
C GLN A 403 -20.84 28.55 25.05
N PRO A 404 -19.69 29.11 25.46
CA PRO A 404 -19.46 29.48 26.86
C PRO A 404 -20.57 30.40 27.37
N LYS A 405 -21.05 30.14 28.59
CA LYS A 405 -22.04 31.01 29.22
C LYS A 405 -21.32 32.25 29.75
N ALA A 406 -21.81 33.43 29.37
CA ALA A 406 -21.26 34.69 29.85
C ALA A 406 -21.25 34.71 31.39
N ALA A 407 -20.12 35.13 31.96
CA ALA A 407 -19.98 35.23 33.40
C ALA A 407 -20.85 36.36 33.95
N PRO A 408 -21.39 36.23 35.17
CA PRO A 408 -21.86 37.39 35.91
C PRO A 408 -20.70 38.38 36.16
N PRO A 409 -20.99 39.68 36.44
CA PRO A 409 -19.96 40.70 36.63
C PRO A 409 -18.93 40.27 37.68
N GLY A 410 -17.66 40.13 37.28
CA GLY A 410 -16.55 39.69 38.16
C GLY A 410 -16.26 38.19 38.18
N GLY A 411 -16.98 37.35 37.43
CA GLY A 411 -16.75 35.91 37.31
C GLY A 411 -15.99 35.49 36.04
N THR A 412 -15.54 34.23 36.00
CA THR A 412 -15.01 33.58 34.79
C THR A 412 -16.14 32.94 33.97
N ALA A 413 -16.06 33.03 32.64
CA ALA A 413 -17.06 32.39 31.77
C ALA A 413 -17.04 30.86 32.00
N GLU A 414 -18.23 30.27 32.12
CA GLU A 414 -18.35 28.82 32.28
C GLU A 414 -18.36 28.16 30.90
N ASP A 415 -17.26 27.51 30.54
CA ASP A 415 -17.18 26.70 29.33
C ASP A 415 -17.91 25.37 29.55
N PRO A 416 -18.79 24.94 28.63
CA PRO A 416 -19.41 23.61 28.69
C PRO A 416 -18.39 22.47 28.62
N PHE A 417 -17.16 22.74 28.17
CA PHE A 417 -16.09 21.77 28.05
C PHE A 417 -14.81 22.28 28.71
N THR A 418 -14.17 21.48 29.56
CA THR A 418 -12.91 21.86 30.19
C THR A 418 -11.98 20.66 30.30
N PHE A 419 -10.77 20.76 29.76
CA PHE A 419 -9.77 19.71 29.96
C PHE A 419 -9.27 19.73 31.41
N HIS A 420 -9.08 18.54 31.98
CA HIS A 420 -8.52 18.39 33.32
C HIS A 420 -7.13 19.03 33.38
N ASP A 421 -6.80 19.62 34.53
CA ASP A 421 -5.56 20.36 34.80
C ASP A 421 -5.25 21.50 33.81
N ASN A 422 -6.26 21.96 33.06
CA ASN A 422 -6.10 22.91 31.96
C ASN A 422 -5.03 22.49 30.94
N LYS A 423 -4.82 21.18 30.75
CA LYS A 423 -3.81 20.64 29.83
C LYS A 423 -3.96 21.17 28.40
N LEU A 424 -5.19 21.41 27.96
CA LEU A 424 -5.51 21.96 26.64
C LEU A 424 -6.62 23.01 26.75
N LYS A 425 -6.54 24.02 25.88
CA LYS A 425 -7.56 25.06 25.70
C LYS A 425 -8.39 24.78 24.45
N ILE A 426 -9.69 25.07 24.50
CA ILE A 426 -10.63 24.82 23.40
C ILE A 426 -10.76 26.06 22.53
N ALA A 427 -10.32 25.95 21.28
CA ALA A 427 -10.41 26.97 20.25
C ALA A 427 -11.83 27.09 19.67
N SER A 428 -12.46 25.96 19.33
CA SER A 428 -13.82 25.97 18.74
C SER A 428 -14.63 24.70 19.05
N ARG A 429 -15.96 24.82 18.91
CA ARG A 429 -16.96 23.82 19.30
C ARG A 429 -18.04 23.80 18.22
N THR A 430 -18.17 22.71 17.46
CA THR A 430 -19.15 22.61 16.38
C THR A 430 -19.88 21.28 16.42
N LEU A 431 -21.12 21.23 15.91
CA LEU A 431 -21.80 19.96 15.67
C LEU A 431 -21.36 19.37 14.33
N SER A 432 -21.18 18.05 14.29
CA SER A 432 -20.94 17.37 13.00
C SER A 432 -22.16 17.49 12.08
N VAL A 433 -21.91 17.88 10.83
CA VAL A 433 -22.95 17.96 9.79
C VAL A 433 -23.59 16.58 9.60
N GLY A 434 -24.92 16.50 9.69
CA GLY A 434 -25.67 15.25 9.56
C GLY A 434 -25.64 14.30 10.78
N ALA A 435 -24.91 14.66 11.86
CA ALA A 435 -24.83 13.87 13.09
C ALA A 435 -24.90 14.78 14.33
N PRO A 436 -26.09 15.29 14.71
CA PRO A 436 -26.27 16.29 15.77
C PRO A 436 -25.95 15.79 17.19
N GLN A 437 -25.67 14.49 17.35
CA GLN A 437 -25.17 13.89 18.58
C GLN A 437 -23.64 13.91 18.69
N ARG A 438 -22.92 14.41 17.67
CA ARG A 438 -21.45 14.49 17.66
C ARG A 438 -21.01 15.94 17.76
N VAL A 439 -20.20 16.22 18.78
CA VAL A 439 -19.56 17.52 19.00
C VAL A 439 -18.09 17.39 18.62
N VAL A 440 -17.63 18.28 17.74
CA VAL A 440 -16.24 18.41 17.31
C VAL A 440 -15.62 19.58 18.07
N LEU A 441 -14.58 19.30 18.84
CA LEU A 441 -13.79 20.28 19.56
C LEU A 441 -12.45 20.47 18.85
N GLN A 442 -12.09 21.72 18.56
CA GLN A 442 -10.75 22.10 18.16
C GLN A 442 -10.01 22.65 19.37
N VAL A 443 -8.76 22.24 19.60
CA VAL A 443 -7.91 22.75 20.67
C VAL A 443 -6.83 23.69 20.15
N GLU A 444 -6.38 24.63 20.99
CA GLU A 444 -5.31 25.58 20.66
C GLU A 444 -3.91 24.92 20.67
N GLY A 445 -3.74 23.88 21.50
CA GLY A 445 -2.50 23.10 21.62
C GLY A 445 -2.40 21.95 20.62
N ARG A 446 -1.45 21.05 20.85
CA ARG A 446 -1.34 19.75 20.16
C ARG A 446 -1.41 18.65 21.20
N MET A 447 -2.19 17.61 20.92
CA MET A 447 -2.21 16.41 21.75
C MET A 447 -0.91 15.63 21.56
N VAL A 448 -0.33 15.16 22.66
CA VAL A 448 0.89 14.34 22.69
C VAL A 448 0.49 12.88 22.55
N ASP A 449 1.14 12.19 21.62
CA ASP A 449 0.87 10.79 21.34
C ASP A 449 1.12 9.88 22.56
N GLY A 450 0.19 8.97 22.83
CA GLY A 450 0.15 8.11 24.01
C GLY A 450 -0.30 8.79 25.30
N GLU A 451 -0.52 10.10 25.31
CA GLU A 451 -0.93 10.82 26.52
C GLU A 451 -2.43 10.63 26.80
N LYS A 452 -2.75 10.50 28.10
CA LYS A 452 -4.13 10.48 28.61
C LYS A 452 -4.64 11.89 28.88
N TYR A 453 -5.83 12.18 28.35
CA TYR A 453 -6.55 13.42 28.54
C TYR A 453 -7.89 13.15 29.22
N GLY A 454 -8.24 14.00 30.17
CA GLY A 454 -9.58 14.06 30.78
C GLY A 454 -10.31 15.32 30.35
N ILE A 455 -11.61 15.22 30.10
CA ILE A 455 -12.47 16.35 29.75
C ILE A 455 -13.75 16.32 30.60
N ALA A 456 -14.02 17.43 31.28
CA ALA A 456 -15.25 17.69 32.00
C ALA A 456 -16.28 18.32 31.06
N ILE A 457 -17.51 17.83 31.11
CA ILE A 457 -18.63 18.24 30.27
C ILE A 457 -19.76 18.72 31.19
N LYS A 458 -20.19 19.97 31.01
CA LYS A 458 -21.19 20.63 31.86
C LYS A 458 -22.13 21.50 31.01
N ASN A 459 -23.27 21.88 31.58
CA ASN A 459 -24.17 22.91 31.03
C ASN A 459 -24.69 22.66 29.60
N LEU A 460 -24.66 21.42 29.11
CA LEU A 460 -25.24 21.05 27.81
C LEU A 460 -26.73 20.74 27.92
N SER A 461 -27.47 20.89 26.82
CA SER A 461 -28.86 20.45 26.73
C SER A 461 -29.18 19.81 25.39
N ALA A 462 -30.24 19.02 25.33
CA ALA A 462 -30.81 18.52 24.08
C ALA A 462 -31.60 19.63 23.36
N PRO A 463 -31.90 19.51 22.04
CA PRO A 463 -32.60 20.53 21.26
C PRO A 463 -33.94 21.05 21.83
N LYS A 464 -34.57 20.31 22.74
CA LYS A 464 -35.81 20.71 23.44
C LYS A 464 -35.56 21.32 24.84
N GLY A 465 -34.34 21.75 25.13
CA GLY A 465 -33.95 22.39 26.39
C GLY A 465 -33.78 21.44 27.58
N ARG A 466 -33.90 20.12 27.39
CA ARG A 466 -33.67 19.15 28.49
C ARG A 466 -32.16 19.12 28.83
N PRO A 467 -31.76 19.37 30.08
CA PRO A 467 -30.35 19.35 30.45
C PRO A 467 -29.74 17.96 30.27
N ILE A 468 -28.48 17.94 29.86
CA ILE A 468 -27.62 16.76 29.81
C ILE A 468 -26.84 16.74 31.12
N ALA A 469 -26.82 15.59 31.81
CA ALA A 469 -26.14 15.48 33.10
C ALA A 469 -24.64 15.77 32.95
N PRO A 470 -24.02 16.52 33.88
CA PRO A 470 -22.58 16.69 33.92
C PRO A 470 -21.87 15.34 33.88
N SER A 471 -20.80 15.24 33.11
CA SER A 471 -20.03 14.01 32.99
C SER A 471 -18.56 14.33 32.76
N ASN A 472 -17.70 13.37 33.09
CA ASN A 472 -16.29 13.42 32.76
C ASN A 472 -15.99 12.30 31.76
N ALA A 473 -15.02 12.52 30.91
CA ALA A 473 -14.54 11.50 30.00
C ALA A 473 -13.03 11.50 29.95
N GLU A 474 -12.46 10.31 29.78
CA GLU A 474 -11.03 10.14 29.60
C GLU A 474 -10.76 9.43 28.28
N PHE A 475 -9.68 9.82 27.61
CA PHE A 475 -9.22 9.17 26.40
C PHE A 475 -7.69 9.21 26.33
N THR A 476 -7.10 8.28 25.57
CA THR A 476 -5.68 8.31 25.23
C THR A 476 -5.56 8.75 23.78
N PHE A 477 -4.84 9.84 23.53
CA PHE A 477 -4.55 10.25 22.16
C PHE A 477 -3.57 9.25 21.55
N ASN A 478 -3.94 8.69 20.40
CA ASN A 478 -3.08 7.79 19.65
C ASN A 478 -2.99 8.33 18.23
N ASP A 479 -1.79 8.72 17.84
CA ASP A 479 -1.49 9.20 16.51
C ASP A 479 -1.54 8.04 15.51
N ARG A 480 -2.42 8.18 14.51
CA ARG A 480 -2.65 7.16 13.47
C ARG A 480 -2.39 7.69 12.06
N LEU A 481 -1.90 8.92 11.94
CA LEU A 481 -1.66 9.53 10.64
C LEU A 481 -0.27 9.13 10.14
N ALA A 482 -0.18 8.65 8.90
CA ALA A 482 1.11 8.37 8.29
C ALA A 482 1.94 9.66 8.11
N PRO A 483 3.28 9.61 8.30
CA PRO A 483 4.16 10.66 7.83
C PRO A 483 4.04 10.79 6.31
N LYS A 484 3.95 12.02 5.81
CA LYS A 484 3.93 12.33 4.37
C LYS A 484 5.24 12.99 4.00
N LEU A 485 5.74 12.71 2.79
CA LEU A 485 6.86 13.44 2.23
C LEU A 485 6.35 14.80 1.74
N ASP A 486 6.81 15.87 2.39
CA ASP A 486 6.44 17.26 2.09
C ASP A 486 7.37 17.84 1.01
N LYS A 487 8.69 17.68 1.19
CA LYS A 487 9.70 18.21 0.25
C LYS A 487 10.85 17.26 0.03
N LEU A 488 11.40 17.32 -1.18
CA LEU A 488 12.65 16.71 -1.60
C LEU A 488 13.57 17.84 -2.06
N SER A 489 14.77 17.91 -1.51
CA SER A 489 15.71 18.99 -1.81
C SER A 489 17.11 18.43 -1.98
N ALA A 490 17.84 18.95 -2.97
CA ALA A 490 19.29 18.86 -2.93
C ALA A 490 19.79 19.55 -1.65
N GLY A 491 20.79 18.98 -0.99
CA GLY A 491 21.34 19.52 0.24
C GLY A 491 22.34 18.57 0.86
N GLY A 492 23.09 19.01 1.86
CA GLY A 492 24.22 18.27 2.44
C GLY A 492 25.58 18.74 1.90
N LYS A 493 26.65 18.02 2.24
CA LYS A 493 28.03 18.43 1.92
C LYS A 493 28.48 18.02 0.52
N THR A 494 27.76 17.13 -0.14
CA THR A 494 28.15 16.52 -1.41
C THR A 494 27.00 16.46 -2.40
N LYS A 495 27.32 16.25 -3.68
CA LYS A 495 26.33 16.00 -4.75
C LYS A 495 25.62 14.64 -4.62
N LYS A 496 25.96 13.83 -3.61
CA LYS A 496 25.31 12.55 -3.32
C LYS A 496 24.21 12.67 -2.27
N ASN A 497 24.08 13.84 -1.66
CA ASN A 497 23.16 14.04 -0.56
C ASN A 497 21.80 14.54 -1.05
N LEU A 498 20.73 14.00 -0.46
CA LEU A 498 19.35 14.36 -0.71
C LEU A 498 18.64 14.53 0.64
N LEU A 499 17.95 15.65 0.82
CA LEU A 499 17.18 15.95 2.03
C LEU A 499 15.69 15.68 1.77
N LEU A 500 15.10 14.85 2.62
CA LEU A 500 13.68 14.49 2.61
C LEU A 500 13.02 15.13 3.82
N VAL A 501 12.09 16.06 3.61
CA VAL A 501 11.33 16.70 4.68
C VAL A 501 9.99 16.03 4.79
N PHE A 502 9.71 15.45 5.96
CA PHE A 502 8.43 14.83 6.26
C PHE A 502 7.53 15.76 7.05
N THR A 503 6.22 15.49 6.99
CA THR A 503 5.22 16.21 7.79
C THR A 503 5.26 15.82 9.27
N LYS A 504 5.99 14.76 9.63
CA LYS A 504 6.09 14.23 10.99
C LYS A 504 7.47 13.68 11.32
N PRO A 505 7.87 13.70 12.60
CA PRO A 505 9.19 13.20 12.99
C PRO A 505 9.34 11.71 12.68
N ILE A 506 10.47 11.35 12.07
CA ILE A 506 10.75 9.99 11.63
C ILE A 506 11.49 9.21 12.72
N LYS A 507 11.16 7.93 12.85
CA LYS A 507 11.83 7.00 13.76
C LYS A 507 13.16 6.55 13.14
N GLU A 508 14.26 6.94 13.78
CA GLU A 508 15.62 6.76 13.28
C GLU A 508 15.97 5.30 12.99
N GLU A 509 15.53 4.37 13.84
CA GLU A 509 15.72 2.91 13.66
C GLU A 509 15.14 2.36 12.35
N THR A 510 14.20 3.08 11.72
CA THR A 510 13.58 2.65 10.45
C THR A 510 14.32 3.16 9.22
N LEU A 511 15.32 4.02 9.41
CA LEU A 511 16.15 4.57 8.34
C LEU A 511 17.25 3.59 7.97
N THR A 512 16.93 2.66 7.07
CA THR A 512 17.96 1.79 6.47
C THR A 512 18.07 2.07 4.97
N PRO A 513 19.28 2.07 4.38
CA PRO A 513 19.45 2.43 2.97
C PRO A 513 18.62 1.56 2.01
N ALA A 514 18.37 0.29 2.34
CA ALA A 514 17.56 -0.63 1.55
C ALA A 514 16.08 -0.20 1.41
N ARG A 515 15.59 0.66 2.30
CA ARG A 515 14.21 1.19 2.32
C ARG A 515 13.98 2.29 1.30
N PHE A 516 15.05 2.75 0.64
CA PHE A 516 15.04 3.80 -0.36
C PHE A 516 15.52 3.26 -1.71
N ALA A 517 14.79 3.60 -2.77
CA ALA A 517 15.19 3.32 -4.14
C ALA A 517 15.01 4.58 -5.00
N ILE A 518 16.09 5.04 -5.62
CA ILE A 518 16.10 6.28 -6.38
C ILE A 518 16.34 5.95 -7.85
N TYR A 519 15.60 6.58 -8.75
CA TYR A 519 15.69 6.35 -10.20
C TYR A 519 15.80 7.70 -10.90
N PRO A 520 16.78 7.91 -11.80
CA PRO A 520 16.75 9.06 -12.68
C PRO A 520 15.59 8.89 -13.67
N VAL A 521 14.96 9.98 -14.08
CA VAL A 521 13.93 9.96 -15.12
C VAL A 521 14.57 10.42 -16.43
N ASP A 522 14.58 9.55 -17.42
CA ASP A 522 15.11 9.83 -18.75
C ASP A 522 14.00 9.52 -19.78
N GLY A 523 13.55 10.55 -20.51
CA GLY A 523 12.46 10.41 -21.50
C GLY A 523 11.11 9.96 -20.91
N GLY A 524 10.84 10.29 -19.65
CA GLY A 524 9.61 9.89 -18.95
C GLY A 524 9.61 8.46 -18.41
N GLN A 525 10.74 7.74 -18.50
CA GLN A 525 10.91 6.38 -17.99
C GLN A 525 11.90 6.34 -16.83
N ARG A 526 11.73 5.37 -15.92
CA ARG A 526 12.67 5.12 -14.83
C ARG A 526 13.97 4.54 -15.39
N GLY A 527 15.08 5.24 -15.19
CA GLY A 527 16.43 4.79 -15.56
C GLY A 527 17.02 3.80 -14.54
N LYS A 528 18.35 3.62 -14.60
CA LYS A 528 19.08 2.71 -13.70
C LYS A 528 18.95 3.16 -12.24
N ARG A 529 18.63 2.23 -11.34
CA ARG A 529 18.53 2.48 -9.89
C ARG A 529 19.84 3.05 -9.32
N LEU A 530 19.75 4.18 -8.62
CA LEU A 530 20.74 4.67 -7.67
C LEU A 530 20.40 4.09 -6.30
N ASN A 531 21.36 3.39 -5.69
CA ASN A 531 21.17 2.84 -4.34
C ASN A 531 21.46 3.92 -3.32
N ALA A 532 20.67 3.97 -2.24
CA ALA A 532 21.12 4.68 -1.05
C ALA A 532 22.22 3.86 -0.37
N VAL A 533 23.28 4.53 0.06
CA VAL A 533 24.37 3.97 0.87
C VAL A 533 24.30 4.48 2.32
N GLY A 534 23.63 5.60 2.55
CA GLY A 534 23.36 6.17 3.86
C GLY A 534 21.94 6.70 3.98
N ALA A 535 21.37 6.59 5.18
CA ALA A 535 20.10 7.19 5.56
C ALA A 535 20.15 7.53 7.06
N GLU A 536 20.20 8.80 7.40
CA GLU A 536 20.21 9.26 8.79
C GLU A 536 19.30 10.48 8.96
N LEU A 537 18.93 10.79 10.21
CA LEU A 537 18.27 12.07 10.49
C LEU A 537 19.27 13.20 10.26
N ASP A 538 18.79 14.30 9.70
CA ASP A 538 19.60 15.48 9.51
C ASP A 538 19.96 16.10 10.86
N LYS A 539 21.26 16.16 11.15
CA LYS A 539 21.81 16.64 12.44
C LYS A 539 21.54 18.12 12.67
N GLU A 540 21.28 18.88 11.59
CA GLU A 540 20.91 20.29 11.67
C GLU A 540 19.43 20.48 12.02
N ASP A 541 18.58 19.46 11.78
CA ASP A 541 17.16 19.49 12.10
C ASP A 541 16.82 18.76 13.40
N LYS A 542 16.72 19.54 14.49
CA LYS A 542 16.36 19.01 15.81
C LYS A 542 14.93 18.49 15.91
N THR A 543 14.06 18.80 14.94
CA THR A 543 12.67 18.34 14.95
C THR A 543 12.53 16.88 14.52
N GLY A 544 13.55 16.33 13.85
CA GLY A 544 13.54 14.97 13.30
C GLY A 544 12.61 14.80 12.10
N LEU A 545 12.20 15.91 11.46
CA LEU A 545 11.37 15.91 10.26
C LEU A 545 12.21 15.65 9.00
N THR A 546 13.49 16.00 9.03
CA THR A 546 14.38 15.93 7.88
C THR A 546 15.26 14.69 7.94
N VAL A 547 15.24 13.90 6.87
CA VAL A 547 16.13 12.75 6.66
C VAL A 547 17.14 13.12 5.59
N MET A 548 18.41 12.85 5.87
CA MET A 548 19.50 12.95 4.91
C MET A 548 19.79 11.57 4.33
N LEU A 549 19.60 11.44 3.02
CA LEU A 549 20.05 10.28 2.26
C LEU A 549 21.39 10.57 1.60
N GLU A 550 22.22 9.54 1.51
CA GLU A 550 23.43 9.53 0.69
C GLU A 550 23.28 8.46 -0.39
N ALA A 551 23.34 8.87 -1.66
CA ALA A 551 23.29 7.97 -2.80
C ALA A 551 24.66 7.38 -3.13
N SER A 552 24.69 6.22 -3.79
CA SER A 552 25.92 5.58 -4.25
C SER A 552 26.69 6.42 -5.28
N ASP A 553 25.95 7.23 -6.05
CA ASP A 553 26.44 8.03 -7.16
C ASP A 553 25.95 9.48 -7.06
N ASP A 554 26.60 10.39 -7.79
CA ASP A 554 26.27 11.80 -7.78
C ASP A 554 24.92 12.07 -8.44
N PHE A 555 24.13 12.94 -7.82
CA PHE A 555 22.97 13.53 -8.46
C PHE A 555 23.41 14.62 -9.45
N VAL A 556 22.66 14.73 -10.55
CA VAL A 556 22.85 15.77 -11.56
C VAL A 556 21.89 16.92 -11.26
N GLY A 557 22.45 18.11 -11.00
CA GLY A 557 21.66 19.32 -10.76
C GLY A 557 20.65 19.59 -11.88
N GLY A 558 19.40 19.87 -11.51
CA GLY A 558 18.31 20.12 -12.46
C GLY A 558 17.76 18.88 -13.17
N LYS A 559 18.32 17.68 -12.93
CA LYS A 559 17.76 16.42 -13.45
C LYS A 559 16.59 15.95 -12.57
N THR A 560 15.60 15.32 -13.20
CA THR A 560 14.45 14.75 -12.51
C THR A 560 14.70 13.30 -12.08
N TYR A 561 14.20 12.95 -10.90
CA TYR A 561 14.34 11.66 -10.26
C TYR A 561 13.00 11.22 -9.68
N VAL A 562 12.85 9.91 -9.48
CA VAL A 562 11.76 9.30 -8.72
C VAL A 562 12.36 8.58 -7.52
N ILE A 563 11.76 8.74 -6.34
CA ILE A 563 12.14 8.01 -5.12
C ILE A 563 10.99 7.12 -4.63
N ASP A 564 11.30 5.86 -4.37
CA ASP A 564 10.43 4.94 -3.65
C ASP A 564 10.93 4.80 -2.20
N ILE A 565 9.99 4.94 -1.26
CA ILE A 565 10.22 4.82 0.18
C ILE A 565 9.32 3.69 0.68
N THR A 566 9.89 2.73 1.39
CA THR A 566 9.16 1.57 1.92
C THR A 566 9.48 1.40 3.39
N GLY A 567 8.50 1.07 4.24
CA GLY A 567 8.71 0.68 5.65
C GLY A 567 9.44 1.68 6.58
N VAL A 568 9.61 2.94 6.16
CA VAL A 568 9.99 4.05 7.06
C VAL A 568 8.76 4.45 7.88
N THR A 569 8.93 4.72 9.18
CA THR A 569 7.81 5.05 10.06
C THR A 569 8.03 6.34 10.85
N ASP A 570 6.95 6.95 11.33
CA ASP A 570 7.03 8.05 12.31
C ASP A 570 7.40 7.56 13.72
N ARG A 571 7.55 8.52 14.64
CA ARG A 571 7.83 8.29 16.07
C ARG A 571 6.58 8.05 16.93
N ALA A 572 5.43 7.75 16.33
CA ALA A 572 4.23 7.47 17.11
C ALA A 572 4.43 6.19 17.98
N VAL A 573 3.77 6.14 19.14
CA VAL A 573 3.72 4.99 20.07
C VAL A 573 3.35 3.73 19.31
N LYS A 574 2.38 3.84 18.40
CA LYS A 574 2.15 2.87 17.34
C LYS A 574 2.65 3.46 16.03
N ALA A 575 3.87 3.09 15.66
CA ALA A 575 4.54 3.57 14.46
C ALA A 575 3.66 3.47 13.21
N ASN A 576 3.48 4.60 12.53
CA ASN A 576 2.73 4.69 11.28
C ASN A 576 3.71 4.69 10.10
N PRO A 577 3.56 3.77 9.13
CA PRO A 577 4.43 3.75 7.95
C PRO A 577 4.13 4.94 7.02
N VAL A 578 5.16 5.44 6.33
CA VAL A 578 5.01 6.40 5.22
C VAL A 578 4.02 5.83 4.21
N ASP A 579 3.05 6.63 3.79
CA ASP A 579 2.02 6.19 2.85
C ASP A 579 2.63 5.89 1.47
N GLU A 580 2.53 4.63 1.06
CA GLU A 580 3.10 4.17 -0.22
C GLU A 580 2.22 4.56 -1.42
N LYS A 581 0.99 5.00 -1.20
CA LYS A 581 -0.03 5.20 -2.26
C LYS A 581 -0.06 6.61 -2.84
N THR A 582 0.57 7.59 -2.19
CA THR A 582 0.59 8.99 -2.66
C THR A 582 1.68 9.18 -3.71
N ALA A 583 1.40 8.74 -4.95
CA ALA A 583 2.35 8.77 -6.08
C ALA A 583 2.80 10.19 -6.50
N GLN A 584 2.03 11.24 -6.18
CA GLN A 584 2.29 12.61 -6.63
C GLN A 584 3.53 13.30 -6.01
N ASN A 585 4.11 12.77 -4.92
CA ASN A 585 5.25 13.39 -4.23
C ASN A 585 6.56 12.61 -4.40
N ARG A 586 6.63 11.67 -5.35
CA ARG A 586 7.81 10.82 -5.55
C ARG A 586 8.72 11.29 -6.68
N GLU A 587 8.20 12.07 -7.63
CA GLU A 587 9.01 12.69 -8.68
C GLU A 587 9.52 14.05 -8.19
N PHE A 588 10.81 14.32 -8.37
CA PHE A 588 11.43 15.57 -7.96
C PHE A 588 12.59 15.94 -8.87
N THR A 589 12.78 17.24 -9.06
CA THR A 589 14.00 17.76 -9.69
C THR A 589 15.07 17.96 -8.63
N TYR A 590 16.29 17.52 -8.89
CA TYR A 590 17.41 17.69 -7.96
C TYR A 590 17.89 19.15 -7.96
N VAL A 591 17.19 19.97 -7.19
CA VAL A 591 17.48 21.39 -6.91
C VAL A 591 17.35 21.64 -5.42
N ASN A 592 18.07 22.63 -4.90
CA ASN A 592 17.94 23.00 -3.49
C ASN A 592 16.72 23.93 -3.32
N LEU A 593 15.81 23.52 -2.44
CA LEU A 593 14.53 24.16 -2.14
C LEU A 593 14.41 24.55 -0.67
N LEU A 594 15.43 24.27 0.15
CA LEU A 594 15.42 24.57 1.57
C LEU A 594 16.08 25.93 1.83
N PRO A 595 15.50 26.75 2.72
CA PRO A 595 16.12 28.00 3.12
C PRO A 595 17.42 27.74 3.89
N PRO A 596 18.32 28.75 3.97
CA PRO A 596 19.55 28.63 4.74
C PRO A 596 19.23 28.40 6.22
N ARG A 597 19.95 27.46 6.83
CA ARG A 597 19.84 27.14 8.25
C ARG A 597 21.08 27.60 8.98
N LEU A 598 20.88 28.22 10.13
CA LEU A 598 21.95 28.61 11.04
C LEU A 598 22.44 27.37 11.80
N SER A 599 23.60 26.85 11.42
CA SER A 599 24.21 25.67 12.04
C SER A 599 24.83 26.03 13.38
N GLU A 600 25.57 27.14 13.43
CA GLU A 600 26.35 27.53 14.60
C GLU A 600 26.39 29.05 14.79
N VAL A 601 26.55 29.45 16.05
CA VAL A 601 26.80 30.84 16.47
C VAL A 601 28.02 30.82 17.36
N VAL A 602 29.11 31.45 16.91
CA VAL A 602 30.39 31.46 17.59
C VAL A 602 30.72 32.89 17.98
N ALA A 603 30.95 33.15 19.26
CA ALA A 603 31.52 34.42 19.69
C ALA A 603 33.05 34.39 19.47
N SER A 604 33.55 35.21 18.56
CA SER A 604 34.95 35.26 18.15
C SER A 604 35.56 36.66 18.38
N GLY A 605 36.88 36.81 18.17
CA GLY A 605 37.51 38.14 18.17
C GLY A 605 37.55 38.87 19.52
N GLY A 606 37.66 38.16 20.65
CA GLY A 606 38.02 38.76 21.93
C GLY A 606 36.95 39.65 22.59
N ARG A 607 35.65 39.31 22.40
CA ARG A 607 34.41 39.86 23.02
C ARG A 607 33.52 40.75 22.14
N PHE A 608 33.87 40.99 20.87
CA PHE A 608 33.16 41.98 20.04
C PHE A 608 32.62 41.46 18.70
N THR A 609 32.90 40.20 18.36
CA THR A 609 32.46 39.60 17.10
C THR A 609 31.62 38.36 17.37
N ILE A 610 30.56 38.20 16.60
CA ILE A 610 29.72 37.00 16.59
C ILE A 610 29.70 36.49 15.16
N ASP A 611 30.21 35.29 14.94
CA ASP A 611 30.18 34.60 13.66
C ASP A 611 28.97 33.68 13.60
N LEU A 612 28.14 33.89 12.59
CA LEU A 612 26.97 33.08 12.28
C LEU A 612 27.33 32.15 11.13
N ILE A 613 27.30 30.86 11.36
CA ILE A 613 27.65 29.85 10.35
C ILE A 613 26.36 29.27 9.79
N PHE A 614 26.15 29.44 8.49
CA PHE A 614 25.03 28.88 7.75
C PHE A 614 25.46 27.64 6.97
N ASN A 615 24.52 26.71 6.79
CA ASN A 615 24.76 25.48 6.04
C ASN A 615 24.81 25.68 4.51
N THR A 616 24.28 26.81 4.01
CA THR A 616 24.33 27.21 2.60
C THR A 616 24.72 28.69 2.46
N PRO A 617 25.29 29.09 1.31
CA PRO A 617 25.60 30.49 1.06
C PRO A 617 24.36 31.38 1.09
N VAL A 618 24.39 32.43 1.92
CA VAL A 618 23.27 33.37 2.07
C VAL A 618 23.30 34.48 1.02
N ASP A 619 22.14 35.09 0.80
CA ASP A 619 22.00 36.33 0.04
C ASP A 619 22.71 37.48 0.75
N ALA A 620 23.67 38.10 0.07
CA ALA A 620 24.53 39.11 0.69
C ALA A 620 23.75 40.36 1.13
N LYS A 621 22.69 40.73 0.40
CA LYS A 621 21.91 41.93 0.71
C LYS A 621 21.09 41.74 1.97
N LEU A 622 20.41 40.60 2.11
CA LEU A 622 19.67 40.26 3.33
C LEU A 622 20.60 40.04 4.52
N ALA A 623 21.73 39.38 4.31
CA ALA A 623 22.69 39.11 5.37
C ALA A 623 23.46 40.34 5.86
N GLN A 624 23.58 41.40 5.04
CA GLN A 624 24.18 42.68 5.45
C GLN A 624 23.17 43.69 6.01
N ASP A 625 21.87 43.37 5.98
CA ASP A 625 20.84 44.24 6.54
C ASP A 625 20.78 44.10 8.06
N GLU A 626 21.20 45.15 8.76
CA GLU A 626 21.22 45.23 10.23
C GLU A 626 19.82 44.98 10.85
N ALA A 627 18.74 45.32 10.15
CA ALA A 627 17.38 45.10 10.62
C ALA A 627 17.01 43.61 10.75
N ASN A 628 17.77 42.71 10.10
CA ASN A 628 17.57 41.27 10.22
C ASN A 628 18.20 40.67 11.47
N TYR A 629 18.81 41.46 12.36
CA TYR A 629 19.48 40.92 13.54
C TYR A 629 19.00 41.60 14.81
N THR A 630 18.58 40.79 15.77
CA THR A 630 18.35 41.24 17.15
C THR A 630 19.19 40.40 18.09
N LEU A 631 19.90 41.08 18.98
CA LEU A 631 20.80 40.47 19.94
C LEU A 631 20.43 40.95 21.34
N SER A 632 20.45 40.04 22.30
CA SER A 632 20.29 40.37 23.70
C SER A 632 21.30 39.63 24.56
N ASP A 633 21.74 40.31 25.62
CA ASP A 633 22.70 39.77 26.56
C ASP A 633 22.09 38.74 27.53
N ALA A 634 22.90 38.22 28.45
CA ALA A 634 22.45 37.28 29.48
C ALA A 634 21.36 37.81 30.41
N GLU A 635 21.20 39.14 30.50
CA GLU A 635 20.16 39.82 31.27
C GLU A 635 18.98 40.25 30.38
N LYS A 636 18.95 39.80 29.12
CA LYS A 636 17.95 40.13 28.09
C LYS A 636 17.96 41.61 27.68
N LYS A 637 19.06 42.33 27.92
CA LYS A 637 19.24 43.72 27.45
C LYS A 637 19.71 43.71 26.00
N PRO A 638 19.22 44.63 25.14
CA PRO A 638 19.58 44.65 23.73
C PRO A 638 21.06 45.02 23.52
N LEU A 639 21.74 44.27 22.66
CA LEU A 639 23.10 44.54 22.20
C LEU A 639 23.07 45.21 20.81
N ARG A 640 23.89 46.24 20.60
CA ARG A 640 23.93 47.00 19.33
C ARG A 640 25.05 46.58 18.40
N LEU A 641 24.71 46.41 17.12
CA LEU A 641 25.66 46.16 16.04
C LEU A 641 26.32 47.45 15.59
N LEU A 642 27.63 47.37 15.33
CA LEU A 642 28.40 48.45 14.70
C LEU A 642 27.85 48.67 13.30
N LYS A 643 27.52 49.93 12.98
CA LYS A 643 27.06 50.30 11.65
C LYS A 643 28.07 49.91 10.57
N GLY A 644 27.64 49.13 9.57
CA GLY A 644 28.52 48.56 8.55
C GLY A 644 29.53 47.52 9.09
N GLY A 645 29.31 47.04 10.31
CA GLY A 645 30.12 46.04 10.99
C GLY A 645 29.74 44.60 10.65
N ILE A 646 28.76 44.40 9.77
CA ILE A 646 28.36 43.09 9.26
C ILE A 646 29.22 42.75 8.05
N LYS A 647 29.91 41.62 8.10
CA LYS A 647 30.72 41.09 7.00
C LYS A 647 30.30 39.67 6.67
N ILE A 648 30.48 39.31 5.41
CA ILE A 648 30.25 37.95 4.93
C ILE A 648 31.58 37.45 4.37
N ASP A 649 31.90 36.19 4.65
CA ASP A 649 33.07 35.53 4.06
C ASP A 649 32.90 35.32 2.54
N ASP A 650 34.00 35.01 1.85
CA ASP A 650 33.98 34.79 0.41
C ASP A 650 33.09 33.60 0.00
N ALA A 651 32.99 32.60 0.88
CA ALA A 651 32.12 31.44 0.72
C ALA A 651 30.63 31.81 0.79
N GLY A 652 30.28 32.92 1.43
CA GLY A 652 28.91 33.33 1.68
C GLY A 652 28.24 32.58 2.82
N THR A 653 28.97 31.77 3.57
CA THR A 653 28.44 30.86 4.60
C THR A 653 28.60 31.41 6.01
N THR A 654 29.53 32.32 6.22
CA THR A 654 29.79 32.92 7.53
C THR A 654 29.42 34.38 7.51
N VAL A 655 28.54 34.80 8.42
CA VAL A 655 28.20 36.21 8.65
C VAL A 655 28.78 36.66 9.98
N SER A 656 29.77 37.55 9.93
CA SER A 656 30.41 38.13 11.11
C SER A 656 29.70 39.43 11.50
N LEU A 657 29.14 39.46 12.70
CA LEU A 657 28.50 40.62 13.30
C LEU A 657 29.47 41.29 14.29
N LYS A 658 29.83 42.55 14.05
CA LYS A 658 30.66 43.34 14.97
C LYS A 658 29.80 44.24 15.86
N LEU A 659 30.10 44.28 17.16
CA LEU A 659 29.37 45.11 18.15
C LEU A 659 29.95 46.54 18.24
N GLU A 660 29.10 47.56 18.51
CA GLU A 660 29.52 48.99 18.53
C GLU A 660 30.56 49.29 19.60
N SER A 661 30.32 48.86 20.84
CA SER A 661 31.14 49.20 22.01
C SER A 661 30.88 48.30 23.22
N GLN A 662 29.81 47.50 23.17
CA GLN A 662 29.43 46.59 24.25
C GLN A 662 30.17 45.26 24.09
N ARG A 663 30.87 44.85 25.16
CA ARG A 663 31.51 43.53 25.25
C ARG A 663 30.44 42.48 25.51
N LEU A 664 30.57 41.32 24.90
CA LEU A 664 29.86 40.13 25.36
C LEU A 664 30.24 39.86 26.82
N SER A 665 29.25 39.83 27.71
CA SER A 665 29.41 39.35 29.09
C SER A 665 29.48 37.83 29.12
N ALA A 666 30.15 37.26 30.12
CA ALA A 666 30.11 35.81 30.30
C ALA A 666 28.68 35.36 30.59
N GLY A 667 28.15 34.40 29.83
CA GLY A 667 26.78 33.92 29.98
C GLY A 667 26.12 33.44 28.69
N GLN A 668 24.82 33.16 28.79
CA GLN A 668 23.97 32.76 27.67
C GLN A 668 23.30 33.98 27.06
N HIS A 669 23.60 34.27 25.80
CA HIS A 669 23.03 35.36 25.02
C HIS A 669 21.93 34.82 24.09
N GLN A 670 21.08 35.69 23.56
CA GLN A 670 20.10 35.32 22.54
C GLN A 670 20.31 36.12 21.26
N LEU A 671 20.30 35.42 20.14
CA LEU A 671 20.26 35.96 18.79
C LEU A 671 18.92 35.59 18.16
N ALA A 672 18.26 36.55 17.51
CA ALA A 672 17.25 36.25 16.50
C ALA A 672 17.67 36.85 15.14
N VAL A 673 17.70 35.98 14.14
CA VAL A 673 17.91 36.35 12.73
C VAL A 673 16.54 36.41 12.06
N GLY A 674 16.18 37.55 11.48
CA GLY A 674 14.91 37.80 10.79
C GLY A 674 14.82 37.06 9.46
N LYS A 675 14.60 37.79 8.37
CA LYS A 675 14.43 37.20 7.05
C LYS A 675 15.80 36.90 6.44
N MET A 676 16.06 35.65 6.11
CA MET A 676 17.28 35.22 5.42
C MET A 676 16.92 34.43 4.17
N ALA A 677 17.68 34.56 3.11
CA ALA A 677 17.55 33.72 1.92
C ALA A 677 18.90 33.17 1.49
N ASP A 678 18.91 32.05 0.78
CA ASP A 678 20.10 31.59 0.08
C ASP A 678 20.26 32.32 -1.27
N ARG A 679 21.37 32.08 -1.96
CA ARG A 679 21.61 32.64 -3.30
C ARG A 679 20.61 32.21 -4.38
N GLN A 680 19.76 31.22 -4.09
CA GLN A 680 18.72 30.72 -4.99
C GLN A 680 17.34 31.34 -4.68
N GLY A 681 17.26 32.18 -3.63
CA GLY A 681 16.05 32.86 -3.20
C GLY A 681 15.19 32.06 -2.21
N ASN A 682 15.65 30.89 -1.75
CA ASN A 682 14.93 30.11 -0.75
C ASN A 682 14.98 30.85 0.59
N THR A 683 13.82 31.33 1.05
CA THR A 683 13.73 32.29 2.16
C THR A 683 13.18 31.65 3.44
N THR A 684 13.71 32.02 4.60
CA THR A 684 13.16 31.66 5.91
C THR A 684 11.73 32.19 6.08
N THR A 685 10.84 31.36 6.60
CA THR A 685 9.42 31.72 6.84
C THR A 685 9.18 32.30 8.24
N ALA A 686 10.13 32.11 9.15
CA ALA A 686 10.12 32.63 10.51
C ALA A 686 11.54 33.05 10.92
N ALA A 687 11.64 33.88 11.94
CA ALA A 687 12.93 34.26 12.52
C ALA A 687 13.64 33.04 13.12
N ILE A 688 14.95 32.95 12.93
CA ILE A 688 15.81 31.93 13.52
C ILE A 688 16.29 32.44 14.88
N GLU A 689 15.73 31.89 15.95
CA GLU A 689 16.18 32.17 17.31
C GLU A 689 17.22 31.15 17.78
N ARG A 690 18.36 31.63 18.28
CA ARG A 690 19.46 30.78 18.75
C ARG A 690 20.10 31.36 20.01
N PRO A 691 20.08 30.63 21.14
CA PRO A 691 20.93 30.97 22.26
C PRO A 691 22.38 30.61 21.94
N PHE A 692 23.32 31.41 22.44
CA PHE A 692 24.75 31.10 22.35
C PHE A 692 25.47 31.50 23.63
N ALA A 693 26.45 30.69 24.01
CA ALA A 693 27.26 30.97 25.20
C ALA A 693 28.48 31.80 24.81
N PHE A 694 28.81 32.79 25.63
CA PHE A 694 30.14 33.39 25.65
C PHE A 694 30.77 33.12 27.01
N ASN A 695 31.94 32.49 27.01
CA ASN A 695 32.73 32.28 28.22
C ASN A 695 33.97 33.15 28.14
N ASP A 696 34.11 34.07 29.08
CA ASP A 696 35.24 35.01 29.14
C ASP A 696 36.52 34.40 29.78
N ALA A 697 36.51 33.10 30.04
CA ALA A 697 37.69 32.40 30.50
C ALA A 697 38.69 32.34 29.33
N SER A 698 39.84 33.01 29.48
CA SER A 698 40.97 32.87 28.57
C SER A 698 41.20 31.37 28.33
N ASP A 699 41.10 30.91 27.09
CA ASP A 699 41.29 29.50 26.75
C ASP A 699 42.71 29.09 27.18
N ARG A 700 42.82 28.42 28.34
CA ARG A 700 44.07 27.85 28.87
C ARG A 700 44.26 26.41 28.42
N ASN A 701 43.36 25.87 27.59
CA ASN A 701 43.54 24.52 27.09
C ASN A 701 44.47 24.57 25.88
N ALA A 702 45.67 24.02 26.05
CA ALA A 702 46.62 23.83 24.96
C ALA A 702 45.92 23.13 23.77
N PRO A 703 46.20 23.54 22.52
CA PRO A 703 45.57 22.95 21.35
C PRO A 703 45.80 21.43 21.34
N LYS A 704 44.70 20.67 21.22
CA LYS A 704 44.78 19.22 21.06
C LYS A 704 44.89 18.88 19.58
N VAL A 705 45.94 18.13 19.22
CA VAL A 705 46.17 17.60 17.87
C VAL A 705 44.96 16.75 17.45
N LYS A 706 44.28 17.13 16.36
CA LYS A 706 43.09 16.42 15.84
C LYS A 706 43.43 15.19 15.00
N SER A 707 44.63 15.12 14.42
CA SER A 707 45.16 13.92 13.73
C SER A 707 46.68 14.03 13.52
N VAL A 708 47.36 12.89 13.44
CA VAL A 708 48.77 12.78 13.03
C VAL A 708 48.80 11.92 11.76
N GLU A 709 49.19 12.50 10.62
CA GLU A 709 49.48 11.74 9.39
C GLU A 709 50.95 11.31 9.39
N GLY A 710 51.19 10.00 9.46
CA GLY A 710 52.52 9.41 9.30
C GLY A 710 52.85 9.22 7.83
N THR A 711 53.82 9.97 7.30
CA THR A 711 54.44 9.66 6.01
C THR A 711 55.32 8.41 6.17
N LYS A 712 55.04 7.36 5.37
CA LYS A 712 55.93 6.20 5.26
C LYS A 712 57.29 6.67 4.71
N PRO A 713 58.42 6.31 5.32
CA PRO A 713 59.72 6.55 4.71
C PRO A 713 59.86 5.69 3.44
N THR A 714 60.15 6.36 2.33
CA THR A 714 60.62 5.72 1.10
C THR A 714 61.96 5.07 1.40
N VAL A 715 62.00 3.73 1.47
CA VAL A 715 63.25 2.99 1.50
C VAL A 715 63.74 2.89 0.06
N THR A 716 64.70 3.74 -0.29
CA THR A 716 65.56 3.52 -1.45
C THR A 716 66.52 2.39 -1.11
N ARG A 717 66.48 1.31 -1.90
CA ARG A 717 67.64 0.44 -2.07
C ARG A 717 67.73 -0.01 -3.51
#